data_AF-A0A0A7PMH4-F1
#
_entry.id   AF-A0A0A7PMH4-F1
#
_cell.length_a   1.000
_cell.length_b   1.000
_cell.length_c   1.000
_cell.angle_alpha   90.00
_cell.angle_beta   90.00
_cell.angle_gamma   90.00
#
_symmetry.space_group_name_H-M   'P 1'
#
loop_
_entity.id
_entity.type
_entity.pdbx_description
1 polymer ?
#
loop_
_entity_poly.entity_id
_entity_poly.type
_entity_poly.pdbx_seq_one_letter_code
_entity_poly.pdbx_strand_id
1 'polypeptide(L)'
;MLLAPSGRPIRNLARCLLLAGTAFTLLPMTTALAQSTSPSATRSFEIRAQPLEDALRQFTQQTGIQVGYEPGDVAGRQSAPLTGKLSAAQALSRLLEGSGLSYRFTARTAVRLERAPVAADGVVQLGTLRVEGASGAGGTGTGGSAVPPESRAFTTAQSSTVRSQDDILTFRGTSTGDFLSGIPGVLNGDNRNSGALDVNIRGMQGMDRVPVVIDGSLQQSTVYRGYSGVAGRTYLDPDLIGSVIVEKGPSASADGVGATGGVVRVDTIGAKDLIAPRSDFGIRFRGSLIGNNVAPPEIATLGTGAGTAERFDRPGPLDLNGSSFSVAVAGRVGDFEVVGAVAKREVGNYFGGDHGTVPPGGTNVTGGVLQRYNLGEEVLSTSQDNTSYLLRGTYRFGNGHGLDLSYVRYESDFGEMMPSQIIRFGGALEAPLSRAEVDTYTARYRWNPDDNDLINLKADLWKTSSFTSIETLYRYTFGSWVSIQDAAYQSQSDRWGINISNRSGLETAFGRLELDYGASYTRERLTPPDGWETYKNNSGYTAFVEPRDGWRNEYSAFVAGELRPNEWVSFNAALRYTNTESHDNNLTDTWAGSPQVNVTGYNHEKNDGFAPIVSFVIEPLKGLQFYARYAEAIRNPSLFESTTGFSFYPDPRNPIRPERARNTELGINLQQARIVSDSDLLQAKFSYFTNDIDDYLTRGASDGLNSVVNIQHARLQGIEALLRYDAGIVFANVGGTFYTSKEFCDYDNVCREGGTSNSYVPAHLPPKFGLNADIGVRLFDERLVLGGRYIHVGERDTPIITFGGSVTTIDWKPYDIFDLYGSFDLNDQLRLDVAVDNVTDRYYMDALTLGLMPSPGRTFRIGVTAAFGGPERTRSHRQHAIDALDGREPLAAFDGDWSGPYAGLNAGHSFVSTKGTTVAGDSTEGGIPATESANTSFDGSQIGLVAGMTWKLGGPWVVGVEGDFGISRASGHQYTRSTELLPVLFDFYPQDRSNQADTEYASDWTASLRGRLGYSAGRVLLFGTGGLAFMQEAQTRTQHIDSATLSYFNVNRRFSQNSAPFFSEKATKLRTGWTVGGGAELALGNQWSVRGEYGYTRFGTSEFHFEDARAGVGQTFEVLGAYLRDPVTNALIRDPVTNQFVRAPSTAYPGTASVVTGRRARNDAEMHSVRIGISYRF
;
A
#
# COMPACT_ATOMS: atom_id res chain seq x y z
N MET A 1 0.32 -32.77 -28.33
CA MET A 1 0.69 -31.90 -29.48
C MET A 1 0.20 -30.48 -29.21
N LEU A 2 0.97 -29.40 -29.21
CA LEU A 2 2.39 -29.12 -28.94
C LEU A 2 2.43 -27.62 -28.51
N LEU A 3 3.08 -27.30 -27.36
CA LEU A 3 3.81 -26.06 -27.00
C LEU A 3 3.11 -24.66 -26.92
N ALA A 4 2.84 -24.21 -25.68
CA ALA A 4 3.36 -23.01 -24.96
C ALA A 4 3.33 -21.57 -25.57
N PRO A 5 3.54 -20.47 -24.78
CA PRO A 5 2.98 -20.13 -23.46
C PRO A 5 2.60 -18.62 -23.30
N SER A 6 1.98 -18.31 -22.14
CA SER A 6 2.06 -17.09 -21.31
C SER A 6 2.21 -15.69 -21.94
N GLY A 7 1.26 -14.83 -21.57
CA GLY A 7 1.39 -13.38 -21.52
C GLY A 7 -0.01 -12.79 -21.53
N ARG A 8 -0.37 -11.96 -20.53
CA ARG A 8 -1.44 -10.93 -20.54
C ARG A 8 -2.02 -10.68 -19.13
N PRO A 9 -1.76 -9.49 -18.56
CA PRO A 9 -2.77 -8.78 -17.75
C PRO A 9 -3.28 -7.49 -18.44
N ILE A 10 -2.41 -6.73 -19.12
CA ILE A 10 -2.75 -5.41 -19.71
C ILE A 10 -3.82 -5.48 -20.81
N ARG A 11 -3.88 -6.58 -21.59
CA ARG A 11 -4.92 -6.76 -22.63
C ARG A 11 -6.33 -6.92 -22.07
N ASN A 12 -6.49 -7.35 -20.82
CA ASN A 12 -7.79 -7.50 -20.18
C ASN A 12 -8.25 -6.18 -19.54
N LEU A 13 -7.32 -5.38 -19.01
CA LEU A 13 -7.61 -4.04 -18.46
C LEU A 13 -8.26 -3.12 -19.50
N ALA A 14 -7.71 -3.07 -20.72
CA ALA A 14 -8.25 -2.26 -21.81
C ALA A 14 -9.56 -2.82 -22.38
N ARG A 15 -9.72 -4.15 -22.44
CA ARG A 15 -10.99 -4.78 -22.84
C ARG A 15 -12.09 -4.55 -21.81
N CYS A 16 -11.77 -4.58 -20.51
CA CYS A 16 -12.72 -4.34 -19.43
C CYS A 16 -13.06 -2.85 -19.28
N LEU A 17 -12.12 -1.93 -19.48
CA LEU A 17 -12.40 -0.48 -19.54
C LEU A 17 -13.21 -0.10 -20.80
N LEU A 18 -12.98 -0.77 -21.95
CA LEU A 18 -13.80 -0.60 -23.14
C LEU A 18 -15.18 -1.27 -23.01
N LEU A 19 -15.29 -2.44 -22.37
CA LEU A 19 -16.57 -3.11 -22.11
C LEU A 19 -17.41 -2.37 -21.05
N ALA A 20 -16.77 -1.77 -20.03
CA ALA A 20 -17.43 -0.88 -19.07
C ALA A 20 -17.82 0.46 -19.70
N GLY A 21 -17.03 0.97 -20.66
CA GLY A 21 -17.38 2.15 -21.46
C GLY A 21 -18.49 1.90 -22.49
N THR A 22 -18.60 0.70 -23.07
CA THR A 22 -19.66 0.35 -24.04
C THR A 22 -20.96 -0.14 -23.40
N ALA A 23 -20.96 -0.50 -22.11
CA ALA A 23 -22.19 -0.85 -21.39
C ALA A 23 -22.96 0.37 -20.84
N PHE A 24 -22.42 1.58 -20.97
CA PHE A 24 -23.04 2.82 -20.50
C PHE A 24 -23.46 3.80 -21.61
N THR A 25 -23.45 3.40 -22.87
CA THR A 25 -24.03 4.19 -23.96
C THR A 25 -25.44 3.71 -24.30
N LEU A 26 -26.40 4.65 -24.19
CA LEU A 26 -27.81 4.60 -24.61
C LEU A 26 -28.83 4.04 -23.60
N LEU A 27 -28.99 4.74 -22.46
CA LEU A 27 -30.33 5.04 -21.98
C LEU A 27 -30.58 6.55 -22.19
N PRO A 28 -31.53 6.95 -23.06
CA PRO A 28 -31.94 8.35 -23.12
C PRO A 28 -32.64 8.67 -21.80
N MET A 29 -31.98 9.40 -20.92
CA MET A 29 -32.63 9.99 -19.75
C MET A 29 -33.52 11.14 -20.21
N THR A 30 -34.74 10.85 -20.63
CA THR A 30 -35.83 11.82 -20.62
C THR A 30 -36.50 11.75 -19.26
N THR A 31 -35.99 12.50 -18.28
CA THR A 31 -36.71 12.76 -17.03
C THR A 31 -37.67 13.91 -17.27
N ALA A 32 -38.96 13.60 -17.33
CA ALA A 32 -40.01 14.58 -17.12
C ALA A 32 -39.93 15.02 -15.65
N LEU A 33 -39.32 16.19 -15.41
CA LEU A 33 -39.28 16.80 -14.09
C LEU A 33 -40.69 17.25 -13.70
N ALA A 34 -41.34 16.50 -12.82
CA ALA A 34 -42.40 17.05 -11.99
C ALA A 34 -41.76 18.10 -11.06
N GLN A 35 -42.19 19.35 -11.18
CA GLN A 35 -41.72 20.46 -10.35
C GLN A 35 -42.07 20.24 -8.88
N SER A 36 -41.15 19.67 -8.11
CA SER A 36 -41.11 19.89 -6.66
C SER A 36 -40.31 21.16 -6.40
N THR A 37 -40.97 22.20 -5.88
CA THR A 37 -40.36 23.49 -5.53
C THR A 37 -39.22 23.32 -4.51
N SER A 38 -37.98 23.54 -4.95
CA SER A 38 -36.77 23.59 -4.12
C SER A 38 -36.76 24.81 -3.18
N PRO A 39 -36.03 24.76 -2.04
CA PRO A 39 -35.81 25.92 -1.16
C PRO A 39 -35.01 27.07 -1.81
N SER A 40 -34.43 26.86 -2.99
CA SER A 40 -33.69 27.87 -3.78
C SER A 40 -34.60 28.79 -4.62
N ALA A 41 -35.92 28.73 -4.46
CA ALA A 41 -36.81 29.71 -5.09
C ALA A 41 -36.52 31.11 -4.52
N THR A 42 -36.01 32.01 -5.37
CA THR A 42 -35.81 33.41 -4.99
C THR A 42 -37.18 34.08 -4.78
N ARG A 43 -37.34 34.73 -3.64
CA ARG A 43 -38.56 35.45 -3.24
C ARG A 43 -38.23 36.93 -3.10
N SER A 44 -39.20 37.80 -3.39
CA SER A 44 -39.04 39.23 -3.14
C SER A 44 -39.24 39.49 -1.65
N PHE A 45 -38.22 40.06 -1.01
CA PHE A 45 -38.29 40.50 0.37
C PHE A 45 -38.34 42.02 0.44
N GLU A 46 -39.15 42.53 1.37
CA GLU A 46 -39.16 43.93 1.79
C GLU A 46 -39.39 43.96 3.30
N ILE A 47 -38.30 43.86 4.07
CA ILE A 47 -38.30 43.96 5.53
C ILE A 47 -37.45 45.18 5.90
N ARG A 48 -38.06 46.18 6.53
CA ARG A 48 -37.34 47.37 7.00
C ARG A 48 -36.52 47.05 8.24
N ALA A 49 -35.47 47.83 8.48
CA ALA A 49 -34.71 47.75 9.72
C ALA A 49 -35.65 47.95 10.93
N GLN A 50 -35.68 46.97 11.82
CA GLN A 50 -36.57 46.90 12.98
C GLN A 50 -35.94 45.98 14.05
N PRO A 51 -36.51 45.88 15.27
CA PRO A 51 -36.03 44.93 16.27
C PRO A 51 -35.86 43.54 15.67
N LEU A 52 -34.72 42.90 15.91
CA LEU A 52 -34.33 41.69 15.22
C LEU A 52 -35.36 40.56 15.41
N GLU A 53 -35.98 40.49 16.57
CA GLU A 53 -37.05 39.53 16.87
C GLU A 53 -38.25 39.66 15.91
N ASP A 54 -38.69 40.89 15.63
CA ASP A 54 -39.81 41.16 14.72
C ASP A 54 -39.43 40.87 13.26
N ALA A 55 -38.18 41.14 12.90
CA ALA A 55 -37.65 40.85 11.57
C ALA A 55 -37.55 39.35 11.30
N LEU A 56 -37.09 38.55 12.27
CA LEU A 56 -37.00 37.09 12.15
C LEU A 56 -38.39 36.45 12.09
N ARG A 57 -39.36 37.03 12.79
CA ARG A 57 -40.77 36.63 12.70
C ARG A 57 -41.35 36.88 11.31
N GLN A 58 -41.12 38.06 10.72
CA GLN A 58 -41.54 38.36 9.34
C GLN A 58 -40.82 37.48 8.32
N PHE A 59 -39.53 37.21 8.51
CA PHE A 59 -38.78 36.27 7.69
C PHE A 59 -39.37 34.85 7.75
N THR A 60 -39.68 34.36 8.95
CA THR A 60 -40.31 33.04 9.14
C THR A 60 -41.67 32.98 8.44
N GLN A 61 -42.48 34.04 8.55
CA GLN A 61 -43.78 34.13 7.88
C GLN A 61 -43.67 34.13 6.35
N GLN A 62 -42.68 34.82 5.78
CA GLN A 62 -42.49 34.91 4.33
C GLN A 62 -41.82 33.67 3.73
N THR A 63 -41.05 32.91 4.54
CA THR A 63 -40.25 31.79 4.04
C THR A 63 -40.74 30.41 4.40
N GLY A 64 -41.49 30.28 5.50
CA GLY A 64 -41.82 29.00 6.12
C GLY A 64 -40.65 28.35 6.88
N ILE A 65 -39.51 29.04 7.00
CA ILE A 65 -38.33 28.55 7.73
C ILE A 65 -38.41 29.02 9.17
N GLN A 66 -38.45 28.07 10.11
CA GLN A 66 -38.48 28.36 11.55
C GLN A 66 -37.09 28.80 12.02
N VAL A 67 -37.01 29.98 12.66
CA VAL A 67 -35.77 30.48 13.25
C VAL A 67 -35.80 30.28 14.77
N GLY A 68 -34.95 29.39 15.29
CA GLY A 68 -34.75 29.18 16.72
C GLY A 68 -33.60 30.04 17.27
N TYR A 69 -33.81 30.69 18.40
CA TYR A 69 -32.81 31.53 19.08
C TYR A 69 -33.09 31.58 20.58
N GLU A 70 -32.07 31.88 21.38
CA GLU A 70 -32.26 32.20 22.80
C GLU A 70 -32.74 33.66 22.92
N PRO A 71 -33.75 34.00 23.74
CA PRO A 71 -34.29 35.37 23.82
C PRO A 71 -33.22 36.43 24.14
N GLY A 72 -32.22 36.07 24.97
CA GLY A 72 -31.12 36.96 25.32
C GLY A 72 -30.16 37.30 24.17
N ASP A 73 -30.12 36.49 23.11
CA ASP A 73 -29.20 36.73 21.99
C ASP A 73 -29.75 37.76 21.00
N VAL A 74 -31.07 37.85 20.85
CA VAL A 74 -31.74 38.80 19.93
C VAL A 74 -32.25 40.06 20.64
N ALA A 75 -32.39 40.04 21.97
CA ALA A 75 -32.88 41.17 22.75
C ALA A 75 -32.02 42.43 22.56
N GLY A 76 -32.67 43.55 22.20
CA GLY A 76 -32.00 44.83 22.00
C GLY A 76 -31.20 44.97 20.70
N ARG A 77 -31.15 43.95 19.83
CA ARG A 77 -30.48 44.01 18.53
C ARG A 77 -31.44 44.45 17.42
N GLN A 78 -30.92 45.12 16.40
CA GLN A 78 -31.67 45.47 15.19
C GLN A 78 -31.25 44.62 13.99
N SER A 79 -32.21 44.38 13.11
CA SER A 79 -31.97 43.78 11.79
C SER A 79 -31.51 44.83 10.78
N ALA A 80 -30.69 44.40 9.82
CA ALA A 80 -30.41 45.22 8.65
C ALA A 80 -31.60 45.20 7.66
N PRO A 81 -31.81 46.28 6.89
CA PRO A 81 -32.92 46.35 5.94
C PRO A 81 -32.73 45.33 4.80
N LEU A 82 -33.77 44.56 4.54
CA LEU A 82 -33.77 43.50 3.54
C LEU A 82 -34.68 43.89 2.37
N THR A 83 -34.09 44.17 1.21
CA THR A 83 -34.83 44.43 -0.04
C THR A 83 -34.24 43.66 -1.22
N GLY A 84 -35.13 43.12 -2.07
CA GLY A 84 -34.76 42.47 -3.33
C GLY A 84 -35.20 41.01 -3.46
N LYS A 85 -34.95 40.41 -4.63
CA LYS A 85 -35.19 38.98 -4.88
C LYS A 85 -34.03 38.15 -4.36
N LEU A 86 -34.25 37.42 -3.27
CA LEU A 86 -33.21 36.68 -2.56
C LEU A 86 -33.68 35.25 -2.26
N SER A 87 -32.76 34.30 -2.16
CA SER A 87 -33.06 33.00 -1.53
C SER A 87 -33.23 33.19 -0.02
N ALA A 88 -33.90 32.25 0.66
CA ALA A 88 -34.14 32.37 2.09
C ALA A 88 -32.84 32.44 2.92
N ALA A 89 -31.78 31.72 2.50
CA ALA A 89 -30.46 31.80 3.13
C ALA A 89 -29.80 33.18 2.94
N GLN A 90 -29.82 33.71 1.71
CA GLN A 90 -29.31 35.07 1.44
C GLN A 90 -30.10 36.15 2.18
N ALA A 91 -31.42 35.97 2.29
CA ALA A 91 -32.30 36.87 3.01
C ALA A 91 -32.00 36.88 4.51
N LEU A 92 -31.86 35.70 5.14
CA LEU A 92 -31.53 35.59 6.56
C LEU A 92 -30.13 36.14 6.86
N SER A 93 -29.15 35.85 6.00
CA SER A 93 -27.78 36.37 6.12
C SER A 93 -27.75 37.91 6.10
N ARG A 94 -28.48 38.53 5.17
CA ARG A 94 -28.58 39.99 5.12
C ARG A 94 -29.36 40.57 6.29
N LEU A 95 -30.42 39.87 6.74
CA LEU A 95 -31.23 40.32 7.87
C LEU A 95 -30.43 40.38 9.18
N LEU A 96 -29.45 39.48 9.35
CA LEU A 96 -28.57 39.38 10.52
C LEU A 96 -27.31 40.24 10.42
N GLU A 97 -27.09 40.94 9.30
CA GLU A 97 -25.91 41.77 9.10
C GLU A 97 -25.83 42.89 10.15
N GLY A 98 -24.66 43.10 10.76
CA GLY A 98 -24.47 44.05 11.86
C GLY A 98 -25.06 43.62 13.21
N SER A 99 -25.78 42.49 13.27
CA SER A 99 -26.35 41.98 14.53
C SER A 99 -25.35 41.17 15.35
N GLY A 100 -24.15 40.83 14.84
CA GLY A 100 -23.20 39.98 15.56
C GLY A 100 -23.71 38.56 15.83
N LEU A 101 -24.69 38.10 15.05
CA LEU A 101 -25.25 36.76 15.08
C LEU A 101 -25.09 36.11 13.70
N SER A 102 -24.75 34.83 13.67
CA SER A 102 -24.80 33.95 12.49
C SER A 102 -25.94 32.95 12.63
N TYR A 103 -26.12 32.10 11.63
CA TYR A 103 -27.15 31.07 11.65
C TYR A 103 -26.61 29.76 11.07
N ARG A 104 -27.15 28.64 11.55
CA ARG A 104 -26.96 27.31 10.94
C ARG A 104 -28.30 26.64 10.67
N PHE A 105 -28.41 25.92 9.57
CA PHE A 105 -29.58 25.06 9.32
C PHE A 105 -29.55 23.84 10.24
N THR A 106 -30.68 23.58 10.90
CA THR A 106 -30.90 22.38 11.71
C THR A 106 -31.84 21.39 11.03
N ALA A 107 -32.60 21.83 10.03
CA ALA A 107 -33.38 21.02 9.10
C ALA A 107 -33.67 21.82 7.80
N ARG A 108 -34.28 21.20 6.78
CA ARG A 108 -34.64 21.86 5.51
C ARG A 108 -35.55 23.10 5.68
N THR A 109 -36.30 23.19 6.78
CA THR A 109 -37.21 24.31 7.12
C THR A 109 -36.94 24.88 8.51
N ALA A 110 -35.76 24.65 9.09
CA ALA A 110 -35.42 25.17 10.42
C ALA A 110 -33.95 25.62 10.50
N VAL A 111 -33.73 26.76 11.13
CA VAL A 111 -32.42 27.36 11.38
C VAL A 111 -32.29 27.71 12.87
N ARG A 112 -31.07 27.70 13.40
CA ARG A 112 -30.74 28.17 14.75
C ARG A 112 -29.78 29.35 14.64
N LEU A 113 -30.04 30.43 15.38
CA LEU A 113 -29.10 31.55 15.52
C LEU A 113 -28.03 31.23 16.55
N GLU A 114 -26.82 31.72 16.29
CA GLU A 114 -25.66 31.62 17.17
C GLU A 114 -24.86 32.93 17.09
N ARG A 115 -23.96 33.20 18.03
CA ARG A 115 -23.17 34.44 17.99
C ARG A 115 -22.14 34.34 16.87
N ALA A 116 -22.12 35.36 16.02
CA ALA A 116 -21.10 35.44 14.98
C ALA A 116 -19.73 35.58 15.65
N PRO A 117 -18.73 34.76 15.29
CA PRO A 117 -17.37 34.98 15.73
C PRO A 117 -16.93 36.39 15.30
N VAL A 118 -16.13 37.07 16.12
CA VAL A 118 -15.53 38.36 15.76
C VAL A 118 -14.61 38.11 14.56
N ALA A 119 -15.12 38.40 13.37
CA ALA A 119 -14.35 38.33 12.14
C ALA A 119 -13.33 39.47 12.14
N ALA A 120 -12.07 39.16 12.40
CA ALA A 120 -11.00 39.89 11.75
C ALA A 120 -11.08 39.54 10.25
N ASP A 121 -11.40 40.54 9.43
CA ASP A 121 -11.38 40.59 7.96
C ASP A 121 -11.23 39.26 7.21
N GLY A 122 -12.33 38.72 6.69
CA GLY A 122 -12.32 37.88 5.48
C GLY A 122 -11.65 36.51 5.57
N VAL A 123 -11.10 36.10 6.71
CA VAL A 123 -10.41 34.80 6.86
C VAL A 123 -11.42 33.65 6.87
N VAL A 124 -11.63 33.02 5.72
CA VAL A 124 -12.16 31.66 5.68
C VAL A 124 -11.04 30.73 6.14
N GLN A 125 -11.04 30.43 7.45
CA GLN A 125 -10.01 29.62 8.09
C GLN A 125 -10.20 28.14 7.73
N LEU A 126 -9.54 27.69 6.67
CA LEU A 126 -9.36 26.27 6.40
C LEU A 126 -8.02 25.84 6.94
N GLY A 127 -8.07 25.21 8.11
CA GLY A 127 -7.01 24.34 8.57
C GLY A 127 -6.59 23.36 7.48
N THR A 128 -5.35 23.40 6.99
CA THR A 128 -4.69 22.19 6.49
C THR A 128 -4.58 21.23 7.67
N LEU A 129 -5.64 20.46 7.86
CA LEU A 129 -5.78 19.47 8.92
C LEU A 129 -4.80 18.32 8.66
N ARG A 130 -3.74 18.26 9.48
CA ARG A 130 -2.95 17.04 9.64
C ARG A 130 -3.86 15.89 10.07
N VAL A 131 -3.63 14.68 9.54
CA VAL A 131 -4.48 13.50 9.80
C VAL A 131 -4.10 12.86 11.14
N GLU A 132 -3.97 13.67 12.19
CA GLU A 132 -3.93 13.16 13.55
C GLU A 132 -5.38 12.90 14.00
N GLY A 133 -5.62 11.66 14.45
CA GLY A 133 -6.94 11.08 14.73
C GLY A 133 -8.04 12.06 15.09
N ALA A 134 -9.04 12.16 14.22
CA ALA A 134 -10.35 12.78 14.50
C ALA A 134 -11.19 11.95 15.51
N SER A 135 -10.51 11.18 16.36
CA SER A 135 -11.06 10.14 17.21
C SER A 135 -10.89 10.41 18.70
N GLY A 136 -10.47 11.62 19.06
CA GLY A 136 -10.86 12.20 20.33
C GLY A 136 -12.28 12.72 20.20
N ALA A 137 -13.25 12.04 20.82
CA ALA A 137 -14.54 12.62 21.10
C ALA A 137 -14.34 13.80 22.07
N GLY A 138 -14.05 14.98 21.54
CA GLY A 138 -13.70 16.19 22.30
C GLY A 138 -12.77 17.09 21.50
N GLY A 139 -13.35 17.92 20.66
CA GLY A 139 -12.67 18.92 19.84
C GLY A 139 -13.70 19.77 19.13
N THR A 140 -14.47 20.53 19.90
CA THR A 140 -15.24 21.68 19.42
C THR A 140 -14.26 22.75 18.97
N GLY A 141 -13.62 22.54 17.82
CA GLY A 141 -13.14 23.66 17.01
C GLY A 141 -14.38 24.41 16.52
N THR A 142 -14.77 25.43 17.26
CA THR A 142 -15.78 26.41 16.86
C THR A 142 -15.33 27.12 15.58
N GLY A 143 -16.11 26.99 14.51
CA GLY A 143 -15.99 27.83 13.31
C GLY A 143 -15.52 27.12 12.04
N GLY A 144 -16.38 26.26 11.46
CA GLY A 144 -16.21 25.74 10.11
C GLY A 144 -17.01 24.45 9.91
N SER A 145 -17.80 24.34 8.84
CA SER A 145 -18.42 23.06 8.45
C SER A 145 -17.31 22.01 8.38
N ALA A 146 -17.29 21.07 9.33
CA ALA A 146 -16.20 20.11 9.45
C ALA A 146 -16.14 19.25 8.18
N VAL A 147 -15.09 19.46 7.37
CA VAL A 147 -14.80 18.64 6.19
C VAL A 147 -14.82 17.17 6.62
N PRO A 148 -15.62 16.29 5.96
CA PRO A 148 -15.67 14.87 6.28
C PRO A 148 -14.26 14.26 6.34
N PRO A 149 -13.96 13.38 7.31
CA PRO A 149 -12.62 12.80 7.46
C PRO A 149 -12.04 12.21 6.17
N GLU A 150 -12.84 11.52 5.37
CA GLU A 150 -12.40 10.96 4.08
C GLU A 150 -12.03 12.02 3.03
N SER A 151 -12.64 13.21 3.10
CA SER A 151 -12.32 14.34 2.22
C SER A 151 -10.99 15.02 2.60
N ARG A 152 -10.50 14.82 3.83
CA ARG A 152 -9.22 15.40 4.28
C ARG A 152 -8.02 14.80 3.56
N ALA A 153 -8.10 13.54 3.14
CA ALA A 153 -7.05 12.88 2.34
C ALA A 153 -6.71 13.66 1.05
N PHE A 154 -7.68 14.44 0.54
CA PHE A 154 -7.57 15.25 -0.66
C PHE A 154 -7.27 16.74 -0.37
N THR A 155 -6.88 17.11 0.85
CA THR A 155 -6.41 18.48 1.19
C THR A 155 -5.04 18.50 1.85
N THR A 156 -4.50 17.33 2.23
CA THR A 156 -3.24 17.25 2.97
C THR A 156 -2.03 17.19 2.06
N ALA A 157 -0.93 17.79 2.52
CA ALA A 157 0.40 17.78 1.89
C ALA A 157 1.13 16.42 2.03
N GLN A 158 0.40 15.33 2.16
CA GLN A 158 0.91 13.99 2.39
C GLN A 158 -0.10 12.96 1.91
N SER A 159 0.36 11.89 1.26
CA SER A 159 -0.49 10.76 0.90
C SER A 159 -1.07 10.07 2.13
N SER A 160 -2.39 10.06 2.23
CA SER A 160 -3.13 9.38 3.28
C SER A 160 -4.45 8.80 2.77
N THR A 161 -5.03 7.89 3.52
CA THR A 161 -6.35 7.31 3.23
C THR A 161 -7.10 7.08 4.53
N VAL A 162 -8.40 7.34 4.52
CA VAL A 162 -9.29 7.09 5.66
C VAL A 162 -10.32 6.04 5.25
N ARG A 163 -10.54 5.06 6.12
CA ARG A 163 -11.62 4.08 6.01
C ARG A 163 -12.60 4.31 7.15
N SER A 164 -13.85 4.56 6.79
CA SER A 164 -14.97 4.64 7.73
C SER A 164 -15.31 3.24 8.25
N GLN A 165 -16.14 3.18 9.30
CA GLN A 165 -16.68 1.91 9.76
C GLN A 165 -17.43 1.17 8.64
N ASP A 166 -18.30 1.85 7.89
CA ASP A 166 -19.07 1.22 6.80
C ASP A 166 -18.15 0.61 5.72
N ASP A 167 -17.07 1.29 5.34
CA ASP A 167 -16.07 0.75 4.41
C ASP A 167 -15.41 -0.51 4.98
N ILE A 168 -14.97 -0.46 6.25
CA ILE A 168 -14.34 -1.58 6.93
C ILE A 168 -15.28 -2.78 6.96
N LEU A 169 -16.55 -2.56 7.33
CA LEU A 169 -17.54 -3.63 7.44
C LEU A 169 -17.93 -4.24 6.09
N THR A 170 -17.89 -3.44 5.02
CA THR A 170 -18.13 -3.90 3.63
C THR A 170 -16.93 -4.70 3.12
N PHE A 171 -15.72 -4.18 3.32
CA PHE A 171 -14.47 -4.73 2.77
C PHE A 171 -13.68 -5.64 3.74
N ARG A 172 -14.24 -6.01 4.89
CA ARG A 172 -13.59 -6.91 5.88
C ARG A 172 -13.18 -8.29 5.36
N GLY A 173 -13.62 -8.68 4.16
CA GLY A 173 -13.28 -9.94 3.50
C GLY A 173 -13.45 -11.19 4.38
N THR A 174 -12.54 -12.14 4.22
CA THR A 174 -12.48 -13.42 4.95
C THR A 174 -11.34 -13.45 5.98
N SER A 175 -10.34 -12.56 5.83
CA SER A 175 -9.22 -12.40 6.75
C SER A 175 -9.26 -11.03 7.40
N THR A 176 -8.77 -10.95 8.65
CA THR A 176 -8.72 -9.72 9.46
C THR A 176 -8.19 -8.50 8.70
N GLY A 177 -7.15 -8.65 7.88
CA GLY A 177 -6.52 -7.52 7.16
C GLY A 177 -7.18 -7.09 5.85
N ASP A 178 -8.27 -7.72 5.44
CA ASP A 178 -8.89 -7.42 4.14
C ASP A 178 -9.48 -6.03 4.04
N PHE A 179 -9.80 -5.36 5.16
CA PHE A 179 -10.27 -3.97 5.12
C PHE A 179 -9.22 -2.98 4.57
N LEU A 180 -7.94 -3.36 4.54
CA LEU A 180 -6.85 -2.59 3.92
C LEU A 180 -6.76 -2.83 2.40
N SER A 181 -7.42 -3.86 1.87
CA SER A 181 -7.39 -4.18 0.45
C SER A 181 -7.93 -3.03 -0.40
N GLY A 182 -7.26 -2.78 -1.52
CA GLY A 182 -7.58 -1.68 -2.42
C GLY A 182 -7.13 -0.30 -1.94
N ILE A 183 -6.39 -0.15 -0.85
CA ILE A 183 -5.71 1.12 -0.56
C ILE A 183 -4.42 1.18 -1.42
N PRO A 184 -4.21 2.21 -2.26
CA PRO A 184 -3.01 2.30 -3.09
C PRO A 184 -1.73 2.24 -2.25
N GLY A 185 -0.75 1.44 -2.65
CA GLY A 185 0.56 1.38 -2.01
C GLY A 185 0.56 0.71 -0.64
N VAL A 186 -0.56 0.10 -0.24
CA VAL A 186 -0.74 -0.62 1.01
C VAL A 186 -1.08 -2.07 0.71
N LEU A 187 -0.38 -3.00 1.35
CA LEU A 187 -0.63 -4.44 1.27
C LEU A 187 -0.62 -5.04 2.67
N ASN A 188 -1.24 -6.22 2.81
CA ASN A 188 -1.12 -7.05 4.01
C ASN A 188 -0.29 -8.28 3.66
N GLY A 189 0.85 -8.46 4.33
CA GLY A 189 1.78 -9.58 4.14
C GLY A 189 1.41 -10.84 4.92
N ASP A 190 0.35 -10.82 5.73
CA ASP A 190 -0.14 -12.01 6.41
C ASP A 190 -0.68 -13.05 5.42
N ASN A 191 -0.40 -14.34 5.67
CA ASN A 191 -0.82 -15.46 4.82
C ASN A 191 -2.31 -15.81 4.95
N ARG A 192 -3.12 -14.97 5.61
CA ARG A 192 -4.55 -15.18 5.90
C ARG A 192 -4.83 -16.39 6.81
N ASN A 193 -3.91 -16.69 7.71
CA ASN A 193 -4.04 -17.83 8.62
C ASN A 193 -3.82 -17.47 10.09
N SER A 194 -3.33 -16.28 10.41
CA SER A 194 -3.00 -15.92 11.79
C SER A 194 -3.99 -15.00 12.50
N GLY A 195 -4.97 -14.48 11.76
CA GLY A 195 -5.86 -13.42 12.26
C GLY A 195 -5.16 -12.08 12.52
N ALA A 196 -3.88 -11.91 12.14
CA ALA A 196 -3.09 -10.70 12.35
C ALA A 196 -3.03 -9.77 11.11
N LEU A 197 -2.53 -8.56 11.36
CA LEU A 197 -2.15 -7.57 10.36
C LEU A 197 -0.63 -7.52 10.26
N ASP A 198 -0.08 -7.63 9.04
CA ASP A 198 1.32 -7.36 8.69
C ASP A 198 1.38 -6.33 7.56
N VAL A 199 1.38 -5.05 7.92
CA VAL A 199 1.14 -3.98 6.95
C VAL A 199 2.43 -3.62 6.21
N ASN A 200 2.34 -3.60 4.88
CA ASN A 200 3.35 -3.03 3.99
C ASN A 200 2.86 -1.69 3.45
N ILE A 201 3.65 -0.62 3.61
CA ILE A 201 3.41 0.67 2.96
C ILE A 201 4.62 1.02 2.11
N ARG A 202 4.42 1.20 0.80
CA ARG A 202 5.47 1.62 -0.13
C ARG A 202 6.74 0.75 -0.10
N GLY A 203 6.61 -0.56 0.18
CA GLY A 203 7.71 -1.51 0.30
C GLY A 203 8.36 -1.59 1.68
N MET A 204 7.86 -0.84 2.66
CA MET A 204 8.29 -0.89 4.06
C MET A 204 7.36 -1.80 4.85
N GLN A 205 7.91 -2.79 5.55
CA GLN A 205 7.16 -3.80 6.33
C GLN A 205 8.03 -4.39 7.45
N GLY A 206 7.36 -4.84 8.51
CA GLY A 206 7.96 -5.56 9.64
C GLY A 206 8.89 -4.71 10.52
N MET A 207 9.25 -5.25 11.68
CA MET A 207 10.28 -4.69 12.59
C MET A 207 10.06 -3.19 12.88
N ASP A 208 8.81 -2.81 13.15
CA ASP A 208 8.37 -1.44 13.48
C ASP A 208 8.52 -0.38 12.37
N ARG A 209 8.75 -0.76 11.10
CA ARG A 209 8.79 0.20 9.98
C ARG A 209 7.42 0.83 9.66
N VAL A 210 6.35 0.07 9.87
CA VAL A 210 4.96 0.50 9.72
C VAL A 210 4.19 0.13 10.98
N PRO A 211 4.24 0.94 12.04
CA PRO A 211 3.50 0.65 13.26
C PRO A 211 1.99 0.77 13.03
N VAL A 212 1.25 -0.18 13.63
CA VAL A 212 -0.21 -0.11 13.80
C VAL A 212 -0.50 0.39 15.22
N VAL A 213 -1.10 1.58 15.31
CA VAL A 213 -1.42 2.28 16.55
C VAL A 213 -2.92 2.14 16.82
N ILE A 214 -3.30 1.47 17.91
CA ILE A 214 -4.71 1.24 18.29
C ILE A 214 -5.00 2.08 19.53
N ASP A 215 -5.90 3.07 19.39
CA ASP A 215 -6.23 4.03 20.45
C ASP A 215 -5.00 4.72 21.09
N GLY A 216 -3.95 4.94 20.30
CA GLY A 216 -2.68 5.53 20.76
C GLY A 216 -1.67 4.53 21.32
N SER A 217 -2.02 3.24 21.43
CA SER A 217 -1.12 2.17 21.89
C SER A 217 -0.43 1.43 20.74
N LEU A 218 0.80 0.98 20.96
CA LEU A 218 1.52 0.09 20.04
C LEU A 218 1.32 -1.37 20.46
N GLN A 219 0.97 -2.23 19.50
CA GLN A 219 0.72 -3.65 19.75
C GLN A 219 1.54 -4.60 18.88
N GLN A 220 2.32 -4.08 17.94
CA GLN A 220 3.04 -4.93 16.99
C GLN A 220 4.11 -5.80 17.69
N SER A 221 4.11 -7.09 17.38
CA SER A 221 5.15 -8.06 17.73
C SER A 221 5.76 -8.66 16.47
N THR A 222 7.08 -8.86 16.43
CA THR A 222 7.76 -9.47 15.27
C THR A 222 7.94 -10.97 15.49
N VAL A 223 7.42 -11.78 14.57
CA VAL A 223 7.50 -13.25 14.66
C VAL A 223 8.34 -13.82 13.53
N TYR A 224 9.22 -14.76 13.87
CA TYR A 224 10.07 -15.46 12.91
C TYR A 224 9.25 -16.43 12.04
N ARG A 225 9.45 -16.39 10.72
CA ARG A 225 8.71 -17.19 9.73
C ARG A 225 9.59 -18.25 9.10
N GLY A 226 10.61 -18.68 9.86
CA GLY A 226 11.60 -19.60 9.34
C GLY A 226 12.41 -18.96 8.22
N TYR A 227 12.75 -19.81 7.28
CA TYR A 227 13.41 -19.44 6.05
C TYR A 227 12.51 -18.70 5.04
N SER A 228 11.32 -18.26 5.42
CA SER A 228 10.51 -17.35 4.60
C SER A 228 10.60 -15.89 5.04
N GLY A 229 11.29 -15.58 6.15
CA GLY A 229 11.49 -14.22 6.63
C GLY A 229 10.92 -13.98 8.03
N VAL A 230 10.27 -12.84 8.21
CA VAL A 230 9.58 -12.45 9.44
C VAL A 230 8.24 -11.81 9.10
N ALA A 231 7.33 -11.73 10.07
CA ALA A 231 6.07 -10.99 9.94
C ALA A 231 5.89 -10.07 11.15
N GLY A 232 5.49 -8.81 10.93
CA GLY A 232 4.97 -7.95 11.99
C GLY A 232 3.52 -8.32 12.26
N ARG A 233 3.14 -8.58 13.52
CA ARG A 233 1.78 -8.98 13.87
C ARG A 233 1.13 -7.99 14.81
N THR A 234 -0.01 -7.46 14.39
CA THR A 234 -0.97 -6.77 15.23
C THR A 234 -2.32 -7.47 15.13
N TYR A 235 -2.96 -7.71 16.27
CA TYR A 235 -4.22 -8.45 16.35
C TYR A 235 -5.37 -7.51 16.70
N LEU A 236 -6.43 -7.54 15.91
CA LEU A 236 -7.60 -6.67 16.11
C LEU A 236 -8.82 -7.23 15.38
N ASP A 237 -9.99 -7.28 16.02
CA ASP A 237 -11.21 -7.68 15.33
C ASP A 237 -11.81 -6.51 14.53
N PRO A 238 -12.08 -6.66 13.22
CA PRO A 238 -12.70 -5.62 12.39
C PRO A 238 -14.06 -5.13 12.89
N ASP A 239 -14.81 -5.93 13.65
CA ASP A 239 -16.13 -5.53 14.19
C ASP A 239 -16.02 -4.51 15.34
N LEU A 240 -14.84 -4.40 15.97
CA LEU A 240 -14.56 -3.43 17.04
C LEU A 240 -13.92 -2.14 16.53
N ILE A 241 -13.69 -2.02 15.22
CA ILE A 241 -13.08 -0.84 14.60
C ILE A 241 -14.15 0.21 14.26
N GLY A 242 -13.91 1.45 14.67
CA GLY A 242 -14.70 2.64 14.28
C GLY A 242 -14.12 3.36 13.06
N SER A 243 -12.79 3.49 12.98
CA SER A 243 -12.12 4.07 11.81
C SER A 243 -10.67 3.63 11.68
N VAL A 244 -10.17 3.63 10.43
CA VAL A 244 -8.75 3.43 10.13
C VAL A 244 -8.22 4.59 9.31
N ILE A 245 -7.04 5.07 9.67
CA ILE A 245 -6.29 6.09 8.94
C ILE A 245 -4.94 5.50 8.57
N VAL A 246 -4.60 5.54 7.29
CA VAL A 246 -3.27 5.16 6.80
C VAL A 246 -2.54 6.43 6.36
N GLU A 247 -1.45 6.78 7.04
CA GLU A 247 -0.52 7.83 6.62
C GLU A 247 0.72 7.19 6.00
N LYS A 248 1.15 7.67 4.83
CA LYS A 248 2.31 7.12 4.11
C LYS A 248 3.54 8.00 4.31
N GLY A 249 4.69 7.37 4.54
CA GLY A 249 5.95 8.02 4.90
C GLY A 249 5.98 8.54 6.36
N PRO A 250 7.12 9.09 6.81
CA PRO A 250 7.32 9.58 8.17
C PRO A 250 6.21 10.52 8.66
N SER A 251 5.86 10.48 9.94
CA SER A 251 4.88 11.38 10.57
C SER A 251 5.51 12.13 11.74
N ALA A 252 5.19 13.43 11.93
CA ALA A 252 5.66 14.19 13.09
C ALA A 252 4.70 14.13 14.30
N SER A 253 3.66 13.31 14.24
CA SER A 253 2.78 13.06 15.39
C SER A 253 3.51 12.29 16.49
N ALA A 254 3.13 12.50 17.76
CA ALA A 254 3.81 11.90 18.92
C ALA A 254 3.88 10.35 18.89
N ASP A 255 2.89 9.71 18.30
CA ASP A 255 2.74 8.26 18.16
C ASP A 255 3.44 7.67 16.91
N GLY A 256 4.06 8.51 16.07
CA GLY A 256 4.74 8.13 14.83
C GLY A 256 6.26 7.96 14.96
N VAL A 257 6.79 7.70 16.16
CA VAL A 257 8.23 7.47 16.38
C VAL A 257 8.66 6.18 15.69
N GLY A 258 9.83 6.20 15.04
CA GLY A 258 10.37 5.03 14.32
C GLY A 258 9.67 4.66 12.99
N ALA A 259 8.53 5.29 12.67
CA ALA A 259 7.70 4.96 11.52
C ALA A 259 8.31 5.46 10.19
N THR A 260 9.14 4.65 9.55
CA THR A 260 9.82 5.00 8.29
C THR A 260 8.94 4.82 7.05
N GLY A 261 8.04 3.83 7.05
CA GLY A 261 7.12 3.55 5.95
C GLY A 261 5.81 4.32 6.00
N GLY A 262 5.39 4.72 7.20
CA GLY A 262 4.06 5.26 7.47
C GLY A 262 3.48 4.72 8.76
N VAL A 263 2.28 5.16 9.12
CA VAL A 263 1.57 4.74 10.34
C VAL A 263 0.14 4.36 9.98
N VAL A 264 -0.33 3.24 10.53
CA VAL A 264 -1.75 2.88 10.50
C VAL A 264 -2.35 3.19 11.86
N ARG A 265 -3.32 4.11 11.92
CA ARG A 265 -4.05 4.45 13.14
C ARG A 265 -5.42 3.82 13.11
N VAL A 266 -5.78 3.18 14.21
CA VAL A 266 -7.06 2.53 14.37
C VAL A 266 -7.72 3.05 15.64
N ASP A 267 -8.97 3.44 15.48
CA ASP A 267 -9.82 3.85 16.60
C ASP A 267 -10.89 2.81 16.81
N THR A 268 -11.01 2.32 18.04
CA THR A 268 -12.09 1.41 18.40
C THR A 268 -13.42 2.15 18.49
N ILE A 269 -14.51 1.40 18.39
CA ILE A 269 -15.87 1.94 18.51
C ILE A 269 -16.07 2.70 19.82
N GLY A 270 -16.70 3.87 19.73
CA GLY A 270 -17.03 4.75 20.85
C GLY A 270 -18.53 5.03 20.96
N ALA A 271 -18.93 5.81 21.98
CA ALA A 271 -20.34 6.16 22.20
C ALA A 271 -20.94 6.92 21.01
N LYS A 272 -20.12 7.73 20.30
CA LYS A 272 -20.52 8.44 19.08
C LYS A 272 -20.95 7.52 17.92
N ASP A 273 -20.45 6.28 17.90
CA ASP A 273 -20.74 5.30 16.86
C ASP A 273 -21.98 4.45 17.20
N LEU A 274 -22.42 4.50 18.47
CA LEU A 274 -23.48 3.64 19.01
C LEU A 274 -24.70 4.41 19.53
N ILE A 275 -24.59 5.71 19.82
CA ILE A 275 -25.65 6.54 20.40
C ILE A 275 -25.95 7.75 19.50
N ALA A 276 -27.22 7.95 19.14
CA ALA A 276 -27.67 9.13 18.42
C ALA A 276 -27.48 10.42 19.24
N PRO A 277 -27.38 11.60 18.62
CA PRO A 277 -27.16 12.86 19.33
C PRO A 277 -28.18 13.20 20.44
N ARG A 278 -29.41 12.66 20.37
CA ARG A 278 -30.50 12.88 21.33
C ARG A 278 -30.85 11.66 22.18
N SER A 279 -30.09 10.57 22.04
CA SER A 279 -30.29 9.35 22.82
C SER A 279 -29.22 9.27 23.92
N ASP A 280 -29.57 8.59 25.00
CA ASP A 280 -28.67 8.32 26.13
C ASP A 280 -28.25 6.84 26.18
N PHE A 281 -28.79 6.02 25.30
CA PHE A 281 -28.51 4.60 25.22
C PHE A 281 -28.49 4.13 23.77
N GLY A 282 -27.58 3.22 23.48
CA GLY A 282 -27.40 2.64 22.16
C GLY A 282 -26.97 1.18 22.25
N ILE A 283 -27.50 0.34 21.38
CA ILE A 283 -27.08 -1.06 21.27
C ILE A 283 -27.04 -1.51 19.81
N ARG A 284 -25.98 -2.24 19.44
CA ARG A 284 -25.78 -2.82 18.13
C ARG A 284 -25.53 -4.31 18.25
N PHE A 285 -26.34 -5.09 17.55
CA PHE A 285 -26.12 -6.51 17.29
C PHE A 285 -25.68 -6.67 15.85
N ARG A 286 -24.69 -7.52 15.64
CA ARG A 286 -24.28 -7.95 14.31
C ARG A 286 -24.10 -9.45 14.28
N GLY A 287 -24.63 -10.08 13.25
CA GLY A 287 -24.39 -11.48 12.94
C GLY A 287 -24.03 -11.62 11.47
N SER A 288 -23.12 -12.53 11.16
CA SER A 288 -22.78 -12.86 9.77
C SER A 288 -22.48 -14.34 9.65
N LEU A 289 -22.85 -14.88 8.49
CA LEU A 289 -22.50 -16.22 8.05
C LEU A 289 -21.55 -16.12 6.85
N ILE A 290 -20.59 -17.06 6.77
CA ILE A 290 -19.49 -17.07 5.82
C ILE A 290 -19.38 -18.49 5.21
N GLY A 291 -19.39 -18.59 3.89
CA GLY A 291 -19.23 -19.86 3.16
C GLY A 291 -17.78 -20.22 2.85
N ASN A 292 -17.58 -21.21 1.97
CA ASN A 292 -16.26 -21.63 1.49
C ASN A 292 -15.29 -22.11 2.57
N ASN A 293 -15.80 -22.76 3.63
CA ASN A 293 -14.96 -23.31 4.70
C ASN A 293 -15.52 -24.59 5.30
N VAL A 294 -14.64 -25.41 5.87
CA VAL A 294 -14.93 -26.68 6.56
C VAL A 294 -14.15 -26.78 7.87
N ALA A 295 -14.65 -27.58 8.81
CA ALA A 295 -13.92 -27.83 10.05
C ALA A 295 -12.53 -28.42 9.75
N PRO A 296 -11.49 -28.01 10.49
CA PRO A 296 -10.14 -28.57 10.34
C PRO A 296 -10.14 -30.10 10.49
N PRO A 297 -9.35 -30.82 9.67
CA PRO A 297 -9.16 -32.26 9.83
C PRO A 297 -8.26 -32.58 11.04
N GLU A 298 -7.96 -33.86 11.23
CA GLU A 298 -7.01 -34.29 12.28
C GLU A 298 -5.61 -33.71 12.03
N ILE A 299 -4.90 -33.37 13.10
CA ILE A 299 -3.51 -32.90 13.05
C ILE A 299 -2.64 -33.88 12.26
N ALA A 300 -1.69 -33.35 11.48
CA ALA A 300 -0.83 -34.08 10.55
C ALA A 300 -1.55 -34.68 9.32
N THR A 301 -2.83 -34.37 9.09
CA THR A 301 -3.48 -34.62 7.80
C THR A 301 -2.70 -33.94 6.68
N LEU A 302 -2.44 -34.66 5.58
CA LEU A 302 -1.67 -34.17 4.45
C LEU A 302 -2.53 -33.40 3.44
N GLY A 303 -2.06 -32.22 3.08
CA GLY A 303 -2.47 -31.50 1.87
C GLY A 303 -2.03 -32.29 0.64
N THR A 304 -2.87 -32.29 -0.38
CA THR A 304 -2.93 -33.26 -1.46
C THR A 304 -2.34 -32.76 -2.77
N GLY A 305 -1.15 -32.16 -2.76
CA GLY A 305 -0.31 -32.08 -3.97
C GLY A 305 -0.12 -33.43 -4.72
N ALA A 306 -0.62 -34.56 -4.18
CA ALA A 306 -0.81 -35.88 -4.80
C ALA A 306 -2.18 -36.61 -4.55
N GLY A 307 -3.24 -35.93 -4.08
CA GLY A 307 -4.68 -36.32 -4.12
C GLY A 307 -5.26 -37.49 -3.29
N THR A 308 -5.89 -37.25 -2.13
CA THR A 308 -7.08 -38.02 -1.68
C THR A 308 -8.34 -37.23 -2.05
N ALA A 309 -9.42 -37.91 -2.47
CA ALA A 309 -10.61 -37.24 -3.02
C ALA A 309 -11.30 -36.27 -2.04
N GLU A 310 -11.21 -36.54 -0.73
CA GLU A 310 -11.94 -35.83 0.32
C GLU A 310 -11.52 -34.36 0.50
N ARG A 311 -10.31 -33.94 0.08
CA ARG A 311 -9.85 -32.53 0.21
C ARG A 311 -10.37 -31.61 -0.90
N PHE A 312 -11.12 -32.15 -1.86
CA PHE A 312 -11.76 -31.40 -2.93
C PHE A 312 -13.28 -31.26 -2.72
N ASP A 313 -13.81 -31.79 -1.61
CA ASP A 313 -15.23 -31.74 -1.27
C ASP A 313 -15.62 -30.35 -0.73
N ARG A 314 -15.53 -29.36 -1.62
CA ARG A 314 -15.85 -27.97 -1.32
C ARG A 314 -17.35 -27.82 -1.01
N PRO A 315 -17.72 -27.12 0.08
CA PRO A 315 -19.11 -26.80 0.38
C PRO A 315 -19.78 -26.02 -0.76
N GLY A 316 -21.10 -26.19 -0.90
CA GLY A 316 -21.89 -25.41 -1.83
C GLY A 316 -21.87 -23.91 -1.51
N PRO A 317 -22.20 -23.03 -2.47
CA PRO A 317 -22.19 -21.57 -2.28
C PRO A 317 -23.00 -21.03 -1.09
N LEU A 318 -24.03 -21.76 -0.65
CA LEU A 318 -24.93 -21.39 0.45
C LEU A 318 -24.70 -22.23 1.72
N ASP A 319 -23.69 -23.10 1.73
CA ASP A 319 -23.26 -23.83 2.92
C ASP A 319 -22.37 -22.89 3.76
N LEU A 320 -23.02 -22.04 4.56
CA LEU A 320 -22.38 -20.99 5.33
C LEU A 320 -21.94 -21.50 6.71
N ASN A 321 -20.85 -22.26 6.74
CA ASN A 321 -20.35 -22.97 7.93
C ASN A 321 -19.59 -22.07 8.91
N GLY A 322 -19.09 -20.91 8.45
CA GLY A 322 -18.37 -19.95 9.29
C GLY A 322 -19.31 -18.86 9.81
N SER A 323 -18.97 -18.26 10.96
CA SER A 323 -19.80 -17.21 11.56
C SER A 323 -18.99 -16.11 12.24
N SER A 324 -19.58 -14.92 12.32
CA SER A 324 -19.10 -13.83 13.17
C SER A 324 -20.27 -13.17 13.87
N PHE A 325 -20.14 -12.91 15.17
CA PHE A 325 -21.14 -12.24 15.98
C PHE A 325 -20.50 -11.13 16.81
N SER A 326 -21.16 -9.98 16.90
CA SER A 326 -20.76 -8.93 17.83
C SER A 326 -21.95 -8.21 18.47
N VAL A 327 -21.77 -7.83 19.73
CA VAL A 327 -22.68 -6.97 20.48
C VAL A 327 -21.89 -5.79 20.99
N ALA A 328 -22.40 -4.58 20.79
CA ALA A 328 -21.84 -3.37 21.35
C ALA A 328 -22.95 -2.55 22.01
N VAL A 329 -22.73 -2.14 23.25
CA VAL A 329 -23.67 -1.38 24.07
C VAL A 329 -23.00 -0.09 24.49
N ALA A 330 -23.73 1.02 24.46
CA ALA A 330 -23.27 2.29 24.96
C ALA A 330 -24.34 2.98 25.81
N GLY A 331 -23.90 3.69 26.85
CA GLY A 331 -24.75 4.52 27.69
C GLY A 331 -24.11 5.88 27.95
N ARG A 332 -24.93 6.93 28.04
CA ARG A 332 -24.54 8.30 28.39
C ARG A 332 -25.34 8.73 29.62
N VAL A 333 -24.66 9.20 30.65
CA VAL A 333 -25.28 9.73 31.87
C VAL A 333 -24.60 11.05 32.20
N GLY A 334 -25.26 12.16 31.84
CA GLY A 334 -24.68 13.49 31.91
C GLY A 334 -23.39 13.57 31.10
N ASP A 335 -22.30 13.77 31.81
CA ASP A 335 -20.95 13.98 31.29
C ASP A 335 -20.13 12.69 31.10
N PHE A 336 -20.71 11.54 31.48
CA PHE A 336 -20.07 10.24 31.42
C PHE A 336 -20.66 9.38 30.30
N GLU A 337 -19.80 8.72 29.52
CA GLU A 337 -20.13 7.76 28.48
C GLU A 337 -19.43 6.43 28.76
N VAL A 338 -20.14 5.31 28.58
CA VAL A 338 -19.58 3.96 28.69
C VAL A 338 -19.91 3.19 27.43
N VAL A 339 -18.95 2.41 26.94
CA VAL A 339 -19.10 1.46 25.85
C VAL A 339 -18.58 0.10 26.31
N GLY A 340 -19.36 -0.94 26.08
CA GLY A 340 -18.95 -2.33 26.23
C GLY A 340 -19.24 -3.10 24.96
N ALA A 341 -18.29 -3.86 24.44
CA ALA A 341 -18.50 -4.69 23.26
C ALA A 341 -17.78 -6.03 23.35
N VAL A 342 -18.39 -7.04 22.71
CA VAL A 342 -17.82 -8.39 22.55
C VAL A 342 -18.00 -8.80 21.09
N ALA A 343 -16.96 -9.38 20.50
CA ALA A 343 -16.99 -9.99 19.18
C ALA A 343 -16.45 -11.42 19.25
N LYS A 344 -17.06 -12.34 18.50
CA LYS A 344 -16.64 -13.73 18.32
C LYS A 344 -16.66 -14.05 16.83
N ARG A 345 -15.60 -14.67 16.33
CA ARG A 345 -15.51 -15.15 14.94
C ARG A 345 -14.99 -16.57 14.95
N GLU A 346 -15.66 -17.45 14.23
CA GLU A 346 -15.29 -18.85 14.07
C GLU A 346 -15.40 -19.22 12.59
N VAL A 347 -14.28 -19.56 11.97
CA VAL A 347 -14.19 -19.94 10.56
C VAL A 347 -13.25 -21.13 10.42
N GLY A 348 -13.67 -22.16 9.67
CA GLY A 348 -12.84 -23.32 9.39
C GLY A 348 -11.77 -23.09 8.32
N ASN A 349 -11.14 -24.17 7.86
CA ASN A 349 -10.22 -24.12 6.73
C ASN A 349 -10.96 -23.74 5.45
N TYR A 350 -10.41 -22.82 4.66
CA TYR A 350 -11.01 -22.40 3.40
C TYR A 350 -10.52 -23.21 2.20
N PHE A 351 -11.23 -23.12 1.07
CA PHE A 351 -10.78 -23.70 -0.20
C PHE A 351 -10.21 -22.63 -1.11
N GLY A 352 -9.13 -22.97 -1.83
CA GLY A 352 -8.57 -22.15 -2.90
C GLY A 352 -9.50 -22.08 -4.11
N GLY A 353 -9.25 -21.12 -5.02
CA GLY A 353 -10.00 -21.03 -6.27
C GLY A 353 -9.75 -22.22 -7.21
N ASP A 354 -10.73 -22.55 -8.06
CA ASP A 354 -10.68 -23.64 -9.03
C ASP A 354 -10.27 -23.19 -10.44
N HIS A 355 -10.16 -21.88 -10.69
CA HIS A 355 -9.76 -21.30 -11.97
C HIS A 355 -8.37 -20.65 -11.93
N GLY A 356 -7.55 -20.87 -12.96
CA GLY A 356 -6.27 -20.20 -13.12
C GLY A 356 -5.13 -21.18 -13.30
N THR A 357 -3.94 -20.81 -12.82
CA THR A 357 -2.75 -21.64 -12.91
C THR A 357 -2.14 -21.75 -11.53
N VAL A 358 -1.96 -22.97 -11.04
CA VAL A 358 -1.10 -23.23 -9.89
C VAL A 358 0.31 -22.81 -10.29
N PRO A 359 0.95 -21.86 -9.59
CA PRO A 359 2.33 -21.51 -9.86
C PRO A 359 3.16 -22.79 -9.84
N PRO A 360 4.11 -22.96 -10.77
CA PRO A 360 5.08 -24.02 -10.62
C PRO A 360 5.84 -23.71 -9.35
N GLY A 361 5.46 -24.34 -8.23
CA GLY A 361 6.22 -24.13 -7.01
C GLY A 361 7.66 -24.53 -7.29
N GLY A 362 8.58 -23.89 -6.57
CA GLY A 362 10.01 -23.98 -6.82
C GLY A 362 10.53 -25.39 -7.10
N THR A 363 11.74 -25.51 -7.61
CA THR A 363 12.34 -26.82 -7.90
C THR A 363 12.51 -27.62 -6.60
N ASN A 364 11.95 -28.83 -6.54
CA ASN A 364 12.21 -29.78 -5.47
C ASN A 364 13.61 -30.41 -5.63
N VAL A 365 14.16 -30.93 -4.54
CA VAL A 365 15.42 -31.71 -4.39
C VAL A 365 15.47 -32.99 -5.26
N THR A 366 14.48 -33.21 -6.12
CA THR A 366 14.28 -34.39 -6.97
C THR A 366 13.83 -34.07 -8.41
N GLY A 367 13.93 -32.82 -8.86
CA GLY A 367 13.65 -32.46 -10.27
C GLY A 367 12.16 -32.36 -10.64
N GLY A 368 11.27 -32.09 -9.68
CA GLY A 368 9.83 -31.84 -9.91
C GLY A 368 9.38 -30.45 -9.47
N VAL A 369 8.24 -30.00 -10.02
CA VAL A 369 7.53 -28.75 -9.67
C VAL A 369 6.94 -28.86 -8.25
N LEU A 370 7.22 -27.94 -7.31
CA LEU A 370 6.68 -27.94 -5.94
C LEU A 370 5.21 -27.45 -5.89
N GLN A 371 4.26 -28.16 -6.52
CA GLN A 371 2.83 -27.90 -6.26
C GLN A 371 2.47 -28.40 -4.85
N ARG A 372 2.08 -27.48 -3.95
CA ARG A 372 1.70 -27.80 -2.55
C ARG A 372 0.20 -27.93 -2.36
N TYR A 373 -0.57 -27.07 -3.02
CA TYR A 373 -2.02 -27.13 -3.13
C TYR A 373 -2.42 -27.08 -4.60
N ASN A 374 -3.48 -27.81 -4.94
CA ASN A 374 -4.10 -27.84 -6.26
C ASN A 374 -5.25 -26.81 -6.37
N LEU A 375 -5.76 -26.64 -7.59
CA LEU A 375 -6.96 -25.84 -7.85
C LEU A 375 -8.16 -26.42 -7.07
N GLY A 376 -8.90 -25.55 -6.38
CA GLY A 376 -10.13 -25.94 -5.67
C GLY A 376 -9.91 -26.79 -4.41
N GLU A 377 -8.66 -26.94 -3.96
CA GLU A 377 -8.33 -27.76 -2.79
C GLU A 377 -8.54 -26.99 -1.47
N GLU A 378 -8.89 -27.71 -0.40
CA GLU A 378 -8.82 -27.21 0.97
C GLU A 378 -7.39 -26.74 1.32
N VAL A 379 -7.28 -25.53 1.86
CA VAL A 379 -6.03 -24.97 2.35
C VAL A 379 -5.93 -25.22 3.85
N LEU A 380 -5.14 -26.22 4.22
CA LEU A 380 -4.95 -26.66 5.60
C LEU A 380 -4.26 -25.60 6.47
N SER A 381 -4.49 -25.68 7.78
CA SER A 381 -3.99 -24.72 8.78
C SER A 381 -4.38 -23.28 8.46
N THR A 382 -5.68 -23.02 8.26
CA THR A 382 -6.22 -21.68 7.98
C THR A 382 -7.43 -21.30 8.84
N SER A 383 -7.92 -22.21 9.69
CA SER A 383 -9.03 -21.93 10.60
C SER A 383 -8.70 -20.86 11.64
N GLN A 384 -9.71 -20.14 12.10
CA GLN A 384 -9.59 -19.10 13.13
C GLN A 384 -10.77 -19.16 14.07
N ASP A 385 -10.49 -19.18 15.38
CA ASP A 385 -11.46 -18.95 16.45
C ASP A 385 -10.99 -17.79 17.35
N ASN A 386 -11.62 -16.63 17.20
CA ASN A 386 -11.17 -15.39 17.81
C ASN A 386 -12.28 -14.77 18.66
N THR A 387 -11.94 -14.34 19.88
CA THR A 387 -12.83 -13.62 20.79
C THR A 387 -12.20 -12.28 21.14
N SER A 388 -12.97 -11.20 21.09
CA SER A 388 -12.48 -9.86 21.44
C SER A 388 -13.45 -9.14 22.37
N TYR A 389 -12.90 -8.41 23.32
CA TYR A 389 -13.62 -7.62 24.31
C TYR A 389 -13.15 -6.17 24.26
N LEU A 390 -14.07 -5.23 24.40
CA LEU A 390 -13.80 -3.81 24.54
C LEU A 390 -14.62 -3.27 25.72
N LEU A 391 -13.96 -2.57 26.63
CA LEU A 391 -14.59 -1.74 27.64
C LEU A 391 -13.97 -0.35 27.57
N ARG A 392 -14.80 0.68 27.43
CA ARG A 392 -14.35 2.06 27.32
C ARG A 392 -15.24 2.98 28.14
N GLY A 393 -14.64 3.90 28.89
CA GLY A 393 -15.32 4.93 29.65
C GLY A 393 -14.74 6.30 29.32
N THR A 394 -15.60 7.26 28.98
CA THR A 394 -15.21 8.63 28.69
C THR A 394 -15.93 9.58 29.65
N TYR A 395 -15.19 10.40 30.38
CA TYR A 395 -15.73 11.43 31.26
C TYR A 395 -15.28 12.80 30.76
N ARG A 396 -16.23 13.69 30.47
CA ARG A 396 -15.94 15.09 30.09
C ARG A 396 -16.32 16.01 31.22
N PHE A 397 -15.43 16.90 31.64
CA PHE A 397 -15.74 17.83 32.73
C PHE A 397 -15.42 19.26 32.31
N GLY A 398 -16.11 20.22 32.94
CA GLY A 398 -16.13 21.62 32.50
C GLY A 398 -14.75 22.23 32.26
N ASN A 399 -14.70 23.21 31.35
CA ASN A 399 -13.48 23.85 30.79
C ASN A 399 -12.69 22.99 29.79
N GLY A 400 -13.39 22.21 28.96
CA GLY A 400 -12.77 21.50 27.83
C GLY A 400 -11.92 20.29 28.25
N HIS A 401 -12.12 19.74 29.44
CA HIS A 401 -11.40 18.58 29.92
C HIS A 401 -12.11 17.26 29.55
N GLY A 402 -11.34 16.22 29.28
CA GLY A 402 -11.83 14.88 29.03
C GLY A 402 -10.85 13.81 29.47
N LEU A 403 -11.37 12.71 30.03
CA LEU A 403 -10.61 11.51 30.35
C LEU A 403 -11.27 10.31 29.68
N ASP A 404 -10.50 9.57 28.89
CA ASP A 404 -10.93 8.38 28.18
C ASP A 404 -10.09 7.18 28.63
N LEU A 405 -10.74 6.20 29.25
CA LEU A 405 -10.13 4.96 29.70
C LEU A 405 -10.63 3.83 28.80
N SER A 406 -9.75 3.00 28.28
CA SER A 406 -10.13 1.83 27.49
C SER A 406 -9.33 0.59 27.86
N TYR A 407 -9.99 -0.55 27.73
CA TYR A 407 -9.43 -1.88 27.84
C TYR A 407 -9.90 -2.71 26.65
N VAL A 408 -8.95 -3.30 25.93
CA VAL A 408 -9.21 -4.22 24.82
C VAL A 408 -8.51 -5.53 25.10
N ARG A 409 -9.22 -6.65 24.93
CA ARG A 409 -8.66 -8.00 24.98
C ARG A 409 -8.94 -8.71 23.67
N TYR A 410 -7.92 -9.34 23.10
CA TYR A 410 -8.02 -10.21 21.93
C TYR A 410 -7.47 -11.58 22.28
N GLU A 411 -8.26 -12.63 22.02
CA GLU A 411 -7.87 -14.03 22.18
C GLU A 411 -8.13 -14.74 20.86
N SER A 412 -7.20 -15.56 20.39
CA SER A 412 -7.35 -16.30 19.14
C SER A 412 -6.61 -17.62 19.18
N ASP A 413 -7.32 -18.68 18.83
CA ASP A 413 -6.76 -19.98 18.46
C ASP A 413 -6.88 -20.13 16.94
N PHE A 414 -5.76 -20.34 16.25
CA PHE A 414 -5.73 -20.29 14.79
C PHE A 414 -4.83 -21.37 14.20
N GLY A 415 -5.23 -21.90 13.05
CA GLY A 415 -4.44 -22.83 12.28
C GLY A 415 -3.31 -22.09 11.59
N GLU A 416 -2.08 -22.53 11.77
CA GLU A 416 -0.94 -21.98 11.05
C GLU A 416 0.14 -23.03 10.87
N MET A 417 0.64 -23.14 9.64
CA MET A 417 1.91 -23.80 9.41
C MET A 417 2.98 -22.75 9.09
N MET A 418 4.16 -22.91 9.68
CA MET A 418 5.28 -22.03 9.38
C MET A 418 5.59 -22.06 7.86
N PRO A 419 5.61 -20.90 7.18
CA PRO A 419 5.64 -20.86 5.71
C PRO A 419 6.86 -21.56 5.09
N SER A 420 8.02 -21.47 5.73
CA SER A 420 9.22 -22.16 5.26
C SER A 420 9.09 -23.68 5.26
N GLN A 421 8.24 -24.23 6.13
CA GLN A 421 8.03 -25.67 6.24
C GLN A 421 7.23 -26.19 5.05
N ILE A 422 6.18 -25.46 4.68
CA ILE A 422 5.38 -25.69 3.47
C ILE A 422 6.29 -25.70 2.25
N ILE A 423 7.26 -24.78 2.19
CA ILE A 423 8.14 -24.64 1.03
C ILE A 423 9.20 -25.74 0.96
N ARG A 424 9.90 -26.04 2.07
CA ARG A 424 11.16 -26.81 2.05
C ARG A 424 11.00 -28.30 2.30
N PHE A 425 9.95 -28.71 2.99
CA PHE A 425 9.81 -30.08 3.47
C PHE A 425 8.65 -30.82 2.80
N GLY A 426 8.22 -31.95 3.35
CA GLY A 426 7.22 -32.84 2.77
C GLY A 426 5.81 -32.27 2.63
N GLY A 427 5.56 -30.97 2.87
CA GLY A 427 4.38 -30.27 2.37
C GLY A 427 3.43 -29.71 3.41
N ALA A 428 2.30 -29.21 2.91
CA ALA A 428 1.17 -28.69 3.66
C ALA A 428 0.55 -29.79 4.51
N LEU A 429 0.41 -29.54 5.82
CA LEU A 429 -0.28 -30.40 6.77
C LEU A 429 -1.28 -29.55 7.54
N GLU A 430 -2.20 -30.21 8.21
CA GLU A 430 -2.90 -29.61 9.34
C GLU A 430 -1.95 -29.57 10.55
N ALA A 431 -1.61 -28.37 11.03
CA ALA A 431 -0.80 -28.16 12.22
C ALA A 431 -1.67 -28.07 13.47
N PRO A 432 -1.12 -28.28 14.68
CA PRO A 432 -1.79 -27.89 15.91
C PRO A 432 -2.15 -26.39 15.88
N LEU A 433 -3.23 -26.01 16.57
CA LEU A 433 -3.63 -24.61 16.65
C LEU A 433 -2.59 -23.80 17.43
N SER A 434 -2.18 -22.68 16.82
CA SER A 434 -1.42 -21.62 17.47
C SER A 434 -2.34 -20.73 18.30
N ARG A 435 -1.79 -20.02 19.28
CA ARG A 435 -2.54 -19.13 20.17
C ARG A 435 -1.93 -17.73 20.23
N ALA A 436 -2.79 -16.71 20.26
CA ALA A 436 -2.43 -15.32 20.56
C ALA A 436 -3.38 -14.74 21.61
N GLU A 437 -2.81 -14.08 22.62
CA GLU A 437 -3.54 -13.30 23.63
C GLU A 437 -2.94 -11.90 23.71
N VAL A 438 -3.77 -10.86 23.62
CA VAL A 438 -3.34 -9.46 23.68
C VAL A 438 -4.26 -8.68 24.60
N ASP A 439 -3.70 -8.07 25.64
CA ASP A 439 -4.38 -7.14 26.54
C ASP A 439 -3.81 -5.74 26.36
N THR A 440 -4.68 -4.76 26.08
CA THR A 440 -4.31 -3.36 25.91
C THR A 440 -5.13 -2.47 26.84
N TYR A 441 -4.42 -1.60 27.56
CA TYR A 441 -4.99 -0.60 28.47
C TYR A 441 -4.57 0.79 28.00
N THR A 442 -5.50 1.72 27.91
CA THR A 442 -5.22 3.12 27.54
C THR A 442 -5.91 4.08 28.50
N ALA A 443 -5.21 5.12 28.91
CA ALA A 443 -5.75 6.27 29.63
C ALA A 443 -5.35 7.54 28.89
N ARG A 444 -6.32 8.24 28.32
CA ARG A 444 -6.13 9.41 27.45
C ARG A 444 -6.81 10.62 28.05
N TYR A 445 -6.01 11.60 28.43
CA TYR A 445 -6.47 12.87 28.95
C TYR A 445 -6.39 13.97 27.89
N ARG A 446 -7.43 14.77 27.79
CA ARG A 446 -7.56 15.88 26.85
C ARG A 446 -7.93 17.15 27.62
N TRP A 447 -7.31 18.26 27.26
CA TRP A 447 -7.67 19.57 27.79
C TRP A 447 -7.55 20.62 26.69
N ASN A 448 -8.69 21.15 26.26
CA ASN A 448 -8.80 22.15 25.20
C ASN A 448 -9.87 23.18 25.60
N PRO A 449 -9.52 24.20 26.40
CA PRO A 449 -10.44 25.25 26.84
C PRO A 449 -10.84 26.16 25.66
N ASP A 450 -12.13 26.54 25.59
CA ASP A 450 -12.67 27.32 24.47
C ASP A 450 -12.15 28.78 24.43
N ASP A 451 -11.60 29.29 25.54
CA ASP A 451 -11.14 30.67 25.70
C ASP A 451 -9.60 30.84 25.64
N ASN A 452 -8.86 29.78 25.29
CA ASN A 452 -7.41 29.83 25.26
C ASN A 452 -6.80 29.00 24.11
N ASP A 453 -6.47 29.69 23.02
CA ASP A 453 -5.80 29.15 21.83
C ASP A 453 -4.39 28.61 22.08
N LEU A 454 -3.78 28.85 23.27
CA LEU A 454 -2.45 28.32 23.61
C LEU A 454 -2.49 26.89 24.13
N ILE A 455 -3.66 26.38 24.54
CA ILE A 455 -3.79 25.10 25.22
C ILE A 455 -4.67 24.15 24.42
N ASN A 456 -4.06 23.08 23.96
CA ASN A 456 -4.73 21.90 23.44
C ASN A 456 -3.85 20.70 23.82
N LEU A 457 -3.92 20.35 25.10
CA LEU A 457 -3.09 19.36 25.72
C LEU A 457 -3.69 17.97 25.53
N LYS A 458 -2.85 17.04 25.07
CA LYS A 458 -3.12 15.61 25.01
C LYS A 458 -2.07 14.90 25.85
N ALA A 459 -2.50 14.03 26.75
CA ALA A 459 -1.62 13.16 27.52
C ALA A 459 -2.18 11.74 27.49
N ASP A 460 -1.42 10.81 26.93
CA ASP A 460 -1.80 9.40 26.77
C ASP A 460 -0.84 8.53 27.57
N LEU A 461 -1.40 7.60 28.34
CA LEU A 461 -0.68 6.51 29.00
C LEU A 461 -1.26 5.21 28.46
N TRP A 462 -0.40 4.27 28.08
CA TRP A 462 -0.86 2.98 27.56
C TRP A 462 0.04 1.83 28.00
N LYS A 463 -0.53 0.63 28.04
CA LYS A 463 0.16 -0.63 28.29
C LYS A 463 -0.42 -1.71 27.40
N THR A 464 0.44 -2.50 26.76
CA THR A 464 0.07 -3.69 25.99
C THR A 464 0.87 -4.88 26.50
N SER A 465 0.20 -5.99 26.75
CA SER A 465 0.80 -7.30 27.01
C SER A 465 0.39 -8.25 25.89
N SER A 466 1.33 -8.94 25.27
CA SER A 466 1.07 -9.87 24.17
C SER A 466 1.79 -11.19 24.39
N PHE A 467 1.01 -12.26 24.45
CA PHE A 467 1.48 -13.63 24.46
C PHE A 467 1.19 -14.27 23.10
N THR A 468 2.17 -15.01 22.56
CA THR A 468 1.99 -15.81 21.35
C THR A 468 2.65 -17.17 21.50
N SER A 469 1.96 -18.23 21.08
CA SER A 469 2.47 -19.59 20.93
C SER A 469 2.21 -20.03 19.49
N ILE A 470 3.26 -20.13 18.69
CA ILE A 470 3.18 -20.61 17.31
C ILE A 470 3.56 -22.08 17.28
N GLU A 471 2.61 -22.93 16.90
CA GLU A 471 2.74 -24.38 16.83
C GLU A 471 2.84 -24.81 15.36
N THR A 472 3.81 -25.66 15.00
CA THR A 472 4.02 -26.09 13.60
C THR A 472 4.58 -27.50 13.50
N LEU A 473 4.43 -28.11 12.32
CA LEU A 473 4.99 -29.43 12.01
C LEU A 473 6.10 -29.37 10.94
N TYR A 474 7.01 -30.33 11.01
CA TYR A 474 8.13 -30.58 10.10
C TYR A 474 7.99 -31.97 9.50
N ARG A 475 7.82 -32.07 8.18
CA ARG A 475 7.73 -33.37 7.49
C ARG A 475 9.01 -33.68 6.70
N TYR A 476 9.90 -34.48 7.25
CA TYR A 476 11.08 -34.94 6.52
C TYR A 476 10.76 -36.17 5.68
N THR A 477 11.20 -36.18 4.42
CA THR A 477 11.05 -37.34 3.51
C THR A 477 12.43 -37.75 3.01
N PHE A 478 12.85 -38.97 3.34
CA PHE A 478 14.15 -39.55 2.96
C PHE A 478 13.93 -40.88 2.24
N GLY A 479 13.83 -40.86 0.91
CA GLY A 479 13.42 -42.04 0.16
C GLY A 479 11.99 -42.45 0.51
N SER A 480 11.78 -43.70 0.96
CA SER A 480 10.49 -44.19 1.44
C SER A 480 10.19 -43.85 2.92
N TRP A 481 11.16 -43.31 3.67
CA TRP A 481 10.98 -42.95 5.07
C TRP A 481 10.37 -41.55 5.21
N VAL A 482 9.30 -41.45 5.99
CA VAL A 482 8.65 -40.19 6.35
C VAL A 482 8.75 -40.01 7.86
N SER A 483 9.24 -38.87 8.30
CA SER A 483 9.29 -38.45 9.71
C SER A 483 8.52 -37.16 9.87
N ILE A 484 7.59 -37.11 10.81
CA ILE A 484 6.91 -35.88 11.23
C ILE A 484 7.46 -35.50 12.60
N GLN A 485 7.99 -34.29 12.69
CA GLN A 485 8.44 -33.65 13.91
C GLN A 485 7.59 -32.41 14.13
N ASP A 486 7.62 -31.89 15.34
CA ASP A 486 6.74 -30.86 15.85
C ASP A 486 7.56 -29.81 16.59
N ALA A 487 7.19 -28.54 16.46
CA ALA A 487 7.85 -27.46 17.18
C ALA A 487 6.93 -26.33 17.60
N ALA A 488 7.32 -25.68 18.69
CA ALA A 488 6.66 -24.54 19.27
C ALA A 488 7.61 -23.33 19.38
N TYR A 489 7.06 -22.14 19.16
CA TYR A 489 7.73 -20.85 19.34
C TYR A 489 6.88 -19.99 20.26
N GLN A 490 7.36 -19.74 21.47
CA GLN A 490 6.65 -18.94 22.46
C GLN A 490 7.33 -17.58 22.68
N SER A 491 6.53 -16.53 22.83
CA SER A 491 7.02 -15.18 23.09
C SER A 491 6.05 -14.39 23.96
N GLN A 492 6.59 -13.68 24.96
CA GLN A 492 5.88 -12.72 25.79
C GLN A 492 6.49 -11.33 25.53
N SER A 493 5.65 -10.37 25.14
CA SER A 493 6.04 -8.97 24.91
C SER A 493 5.20 -8.04 25.77
N ASP A 494 5.85 -7.26 26.62
CA ASP A 494 5.22 -6.25 27.46
C ASP A 494 5.73 -4.86 27.07
N ARG A 495 4.80 -3.98 26.73
CA ARG A 495 5.07 -2.60 26.29
C ARG A 495 4.24 -1.62 27.09
N TRP A 496 4.82 -0.48 27.43
CA TRP A 496 4.06 0.65 27.94
C TRP A 496 4.70 1.95 27.49
N GLY A 497 3.89 3.01 27.44
CA GLY A 497 4.40 4.30 27.02
C GLY A 497 3.52 5.46 27.44
N ILE A 498 4.11 6.66 27.33
CA ILE A 498 3.50 7.93 27.63
C ILE A 498 3.71 8.84 26.42
N ASN A 499 2.65 9.49 25.95
CA ASN A 499 2.72 10.53 24.92
C ASN A 499 2.10 11.82 25.47
N ILE A 500 2.82 12.93 25.42
CA ILE A 500 2.31 14.24 25.82
C ILE A 500 2.55 15.22 24.68
N SER A 501 1.52 15.97 24.30
CA SER A 501 1.63 17.02 23.29
C SER A 501 0.72 18.19 23.60
N ASN A 502 1.13 19.40 23.26
CA ASN A 502 0.29 20.59 23.29
C ASN A 502 0.33 21.29 21.94
N ARG A 503 -0.80 21.88 21.53
CA ARG A 503 -0.87 22.83 20.43
C ARG A 503 -1.15 24.24 20.94
N SER A 504 -0.47 25.22 20.36
CA SER A 504 -0.66 26.65 20.64
C SER A 504 -0.79 27.46 19.35
N GLY A 505 -1.85 28.24 19.22
CA GLY A 505 -2.04 29.23 18.17
C GLY A 505 -1.49 30.60 18.59
N LEU A 506 -0.66 31.20 17.73
CA LEU A 506 -0.03 32.50 17.95
C LEU A 506 -0.26 33.41 16.74
N GLU A 507 -0.73 34.63 16.96
CA GLU A 507 -0.78 35.64 15.90
C GLU A 507 0.60 36.29 15.72
N THR A 508 1.13 36.27 14.49
CA THR A 508 2.45 36.84 14.17
C THR A 508 2.35 37.89 13.07
N ALA A 509 3.41 38.68 12.88
CA ALA A 509 3.49 39.65 11.79
C ALA A 509 3.42 39.01 10.37
N PHE A 510 3.59 37.70 10.27
CA PHE A 510 3.59 36.92 9.02
C PHE A 510 2.36 36.00 8.88
N GLY A 511 1.32 36.21 9.70
CA GLY A 511 0.12 35.37 9.74
C GLY A 511 0.04 34.51 11.00
N ARG A 512 -1.03 33.72 11.12
CA ARG A 512 -1.25 32.81 12.25
C ARG A 512 -0.25 31.66 12.20
N LEU A 513 0.45 31.46 13.31
CA LEU A 513 1.42 30.38 13.54
C LEU A 513 0.80 29.37 14.51
N GLU A 514 0.63 28.14 14.06
CA GLU A 514 0.23 27.02 14.91
C GLU A 514 1.49 26.23 15.31
N LEU A 515 1.74 26.10 16.61
CA LEU A 515 2.88 25.35 17.16
C LEU A 515 2.39 24.09 17.86
N ASP A 516 2.82 22.93 17.38
CA ASP A 516 2.68 21.64 18.07
C ASP A 516 4.02 21.26 18.71
N TYR A 517 4.01 20.83 19.96
CA TYR A 517 5.21 20.34 20.62
C TYR A 517 4.86 19.27 21.65
N GLY A 518 5.78 18.34 21.85
CA GLY A 518 5.50 17.20 22.72
C GLY A 518 6.69 16.29 22.92
N ALA A 519 6.47 15.29 23.76
CA ALA A 519 7.43 14.24 24.06
C ALA A 519 6.73 12.88 24.20
N SER A 520 7.46 11.82 23.89
CA SER A 520 7.03 10.45 24.14
C SER A 520 8.12 9.63 24.82
N TYR A 521 7.67 8.63 25.58
CA TYR A 521 8.52 7.60 26.18
C TYR A 521 7.86 6.24 25.96
N THR A 522 8.64 5.26 25.51
CA THR A 522 8.21 3.87 25.38
C THR A 522 9.22 2.95 26.04
N ARG A 523 8.72 1.97 26.80
CA ARG A 523 9.47 0.82 27.32
C ARG A 523 8.91 -0.45 26.70
N GLU A 524 9.79 -1.30 26.19
CA GLU A 524 9.46 -2.62 25.68
C GLU A 524 10.33 -3.68 26.37
N ARG A 525 9.73 -4.84 26.66
CA ARG A 525 10.38 -5.99 27.29
C ARG A 525 9.92 -7.26 26.58
N LEU A 526 10.88 -8.04 26.08
CA LEU A 526 10.65 -9.44 25.68
C LEU A 526 11.13 -10.36 26.79
N THR A 527 10.29 -11.29 27.22
CA THR A 527 10.64 -12.31 28.23
C THR A 527 10.24 -13.70 27.78
N PRO A 528 10.90 -14.75 28.31
CA PRO A 528 10.33 -16.09 28.30
C PRO A 528 8.97 -16.11 29.03
N PRO A 529 7.91 -16.68 28.44
CA PRO A 529 6.60 -16.75 29.09
C PRO A 529 6.61 -17.60 30.36
N ASP A 530 5.76 -17.28 31.34
CA ASP A 530 5.67 -18.06 32.57
C ASP A 530 5.33 -19.54 32.28
N GLY A 531 6.06 -20.46 32.89
CA GLY A 531 5.84 -21.90 32.73
C GLY A 531 6.31 -22.50 31.39
N TRP A 532 7.00 -21.74 30.52
CA TRP A 532 7.47 -22.23 29.22
C TRP A 532 8.36 -23.49 29.32
N GLU A 533 9.20 -23.61 30.35
CA GLU A 533 10.03 -24.82 30.57
C GLU A 533 9.17 -26.04 30.90
N THR A 534 8.10 -25.83 31.69
CA THR A 534 7.15 -26.90 32.02
C THR A 534 6.37 -27.31 30.78
N TYR A 535 5.93 -26.35 29.96
CA TYR A 535 5.32 -26.63 28.66
C TYR A 535 6.26 -27.39 27.73
N LYS A 536 7.51 -26.95 27.58
CA LYS A 536 8.57 -27.65 26.82
C LYS A 536 8.74 -29.09 27.30
N ASN A 537 8.84 -29.31 28.60
CA ASN A 537 9.08 -30.65 29.16
C ASN A 537 7.83 -31.56 29.09
N ASN A 538 6.62 -31.01 29.10
CA ASN A 538 5.38 -31.78 29.13
C ASN A 538 4.67 -31.92 27.78
N SER A 539 4.98 -31.06 26.80
CA SER A 539 4.33 -31.04 25.48
C SER A 539 4.68 -32.25 24.62
N GLY A 540 5.85 -32.85 24.84
CA GLY A 540 6.36 -33.94 23.99
C GLY A 540 6.98 -33.46 22.66
N TYR A 541 7.10 -32.15 22.44
CA TYR A 541 7.70 -31.58 21.23
C TYR A 541 9.12 -32.06 21.00
N THR A 542 9.41 -32.51 19.77
CA THR A 542 10.73 -32.97 19.33
C THR A 542 11.74 -31.84 19.16
N ALA A 543 11.28 -30.61 18.90
CA ALA A 543 12.11 -29.40 18.88
C ALA A 543 11.39 -28.23 19.55
N PHE A 544 12.03 -27.58 20.53
CA PHE A 544 11.51 -26.37 21.18
C PHE A 544 12.52 -25.23 21.05
N VAL A 545 12.07 -24.06 20.58
CA VAL A 545 12.92 -22.88 20.43
C VAL A 545 12.84 -22.00 21.68
N GLU A 546 14.00 -21.73 22.28
CA GLU A 546 14.08 -20.91 23.49
C GLU A 546 13.63 -19.46 23.20
N PRO A 547 12.78 -18.87 24.07
CA PRO A 547 12.31 -17.51 23.88
C PRO A 547 13.42 -16.46 23.98
N ARG A 548 13.19 -15.30 23.36
CA ARG A 548 14.09 -14.13 23.45
C ARG A 548 13.92 -13.43 24.79
N ASP A 549 15.01 -12.87 25.32
CA ASP A 549 15.00 -12.08 26.56
C ASP A 549 15.77 -10.75 26.36
N GLY A 550 15.05 -9.62 26.34
CA GLY A 550 15.69 -8.30 26.23
C GLY A 550 14.76 -7.12 26.50
N TRP A 551 15.29 -5.90 26.55
CA TRP A 551 14.51 -4.68 26.80
C TRP A 551 14.96 -3.48 25.98
N ARG A 552 14.04 -2.54 25.73
CA ARG A 552 14.30 -1.29 24.99
C ARG A 552 13.61 -0.10 25.66
N ASN A 553 14.31 1.02 25.78
CA ASN A 553 13.81 2.35 26.15
C ASN A 553 13.89 3.26 24.92
N GLU A 554 12.83 3.99 24.61
CA GLU A 554 12.84 5.01 23.56
C GLU A 554 12.25 6.31 24.10
N TYR A 555 13.01 7.40 23.96
CA TYR A 555 12.62 8.76 24.30
C TYR A 555 12.53 9.59 23.02
N SER A 556 11.48 10.37 22.85
CA SER A 556 11.38 11.30 21.74
C SER A 556 10.82 12.64 22.17
N ALA A 557 11.25 13.71 21.52
CA ALA A 557 10.68 15.04 21.66
C ALA A 557 10.56 15.68 20.27
N PHE A 558 9.52 16.48 20.07
CA PHE A 558 9.31 17.16 18.79
C PHE A 558 8.76 18.56 18.98
N VAL A 559 9.02 19.38 17.96
CA VAL A 559 8.35 20.66 17.73
C VAL A 559 7.98 20.73 16.25
N ALA A 560 6.78 21.20 15.95
CA ALA A 560 6.29 21.45 14.62
C ALA A 560 5.59 22.80 14.58
N GLY A 561 5.79 23.55 13.50
CA GLY A 561 5.17 24.83 13.26
C GLY A 561 4.52 24.86 11.88
N GLU A 562 3.30 25.38 11.83
CA GLU A 562 2.60 25.70 10.59
C GLU A 562 2.41 27.22 10.49
N LEU A 563 2.89 27.81 9.40
CA LEU A 563 2.71 29.21 9.07
C LEU A 563 1.85 29.35 7.82
N ARG A 564 0.83 30.19 7.87
CA ARG A 564 0.01 30.56 6.70
C ARG A 564 0.07 32.06 6.43
N PRO A 565 0.99 32.50 5.55
CA PRO A 565 1.12 33.92 5.21
C PRO A 565 -0.10 34.52 4.54
N ASN A 566 -0.88 33.70 3.83
CA ASN A 566 -2.11 34.09 3.14
C ASN A 566 -2.99 32.83 2.89
N GLU A 567 -4.12 33.01 2.19
CA GLU A 567 -5.09 31.94 1.95
C GLU A 567 -4.62 30.82 1.00
N TRP A 568 -3.59 31.07 0.18
CA TRP A 568 -3.16 30.14 -0.87
C TRP A 568 -1.76 29.55 -0.62
N VAL A 569 -1.10 29.85 0.50
CA VAL A 569 0.22 29.33 0.85
C VAL A 569 0.22 28.81 2.29
N SER A 570 0.64 27.55 2.47
CA SER A 570 0.96 26.97 3.79
C SER A 570 2.39 26.44 3.79
N PHE A 571 3.13 26.80 4.84
CA PHE A 571 4.46 26.28 5.12
C PHE A 571 4.45 25.54 6.45
N ASN A 572 5.00 24.33 6.47
CA ASN A 572 5.10 23.51 7.66
C ASN A 572 6.55 23.08 7.87
N ALA A 573 7.05 23.17 9.09
CA ALA A 573 8.35 22.65 9.49
C ALA A 573 8.23 21.92 10.82
N ALA A 574 8.90 20.79 10.96
CA ALA A 574 8.99 20.03 12.19
C ALA A 574 10.40 19.50 12.40
N LEU A 575 10.77 19.35 13.66
CA LEU A 575 12.01 18.74 14.09
C LEU A 575 11.72 17.78 15.23
N ARG A 576 12.15 16.53 15.07
CA ARG A 576 12.09 15.51 16.11
C ARG A 576 13.50 15.12 16.53
N TYR A 577 13.69 14.90 17.83
CA TYR A 577 14.83 14.19 18.39
C TYR A 577 14.36 12.85 18.96
N THR A 578 15.13 11.79 18.75
CA THR A 578 14.86 10.47 19.31
C THR A 578 16.15 9.91 19.92
N ASN A 579 16.03 9.28 21.08
CA ASN A 579 17.10 8.57 21.77
C ASN A 579 16.59 7.19 22.19
N THR A 580 17.40 6.15 22.00
CA THR A 580 17.02 4.77 22.26
C THR A 580 18.16 3.99 22.88
N GLU A 581 17.82 3.13 23.82
CA GLU A 581 18.73 2.22 24.52
C GLU A 581 18.09 0.82 24.56
N SER A 582 18.80 -0.20 24.11
CA SER A 582 18.32 -1.59 24.12
C SER A 582 19.36 -2.54 24.68
N HIS A 583 18.90 -3.65 25.28
CA HIS A 583 19.77 -4.64 25.89
C HIS A 583 19.24 -6.06 25.70
N ASP A 584 20.13 -7.00 25.38
CA ASP A 584 19.89 -8.44 25.30
C ASP A 584 20.37 -9.12 26.59
N ASN A 585 19.49 -9.84 27.27
CA ASN A 585 19.83 -10.54 28.52
C ASN A 585 20.30 -11.97 28.27
N ASN A 586 20.17 -12.50 27.05
CA ASN A 586 20.67 -13.82 26.71
C ASN A 586 22.20 -13.80 26.58
N LEU A 587 22.88 -14.81 27.13
CA LEU A 587 24.32 -14.99 26.96
C LEU A 587 24.61 -15.58 25.58
N THR A 588 25.36 -14.86 24.73
CA THR A 588 25.80 -15.34 23.42
C THR A 588 27.05 -16.22 23.55
N ASP A 589 26.89 -17.55 23.48
CA ASP A 589 27.99 -18.45 23.14
C ASP A 589 28.14 -18.46 21.60
N THR A 590 28.98 -17.58 21.05
CA THR A 590 29.28 -17.59 19.61
C THR A 590 30.36 -18.63 19.30
N TRP A 591 30.06 -19.65 18.49
CA TRP A 591 31.04 -20.60 17.97
C TRP A 591 31.91 -19.90 16.91
N ALA A 592 33.06 -19.35 17.32
CA ALA A 592 34.02 -18.71 16.43
C ALA A 592 35.10 -19.70 15.95
N GLY A 593 34.73 -20.68 15.11
CA GLY A 593 35.63 -21.46 14.23
C GLY A 593 36.93 -22.10 14.79
N SER A 594 37.21 -22.04 16.09
CA SER A 594 38.44 -22.47 16.75
C SER A 594 38.10 -22.86 18.21
N PRO A 595 38.74 -23.88 18.81
CA PRO A 595 38.27 -24.46 20.08
C PRO A 595 38.39 -23.56 21.34
N GLN A 596 38.75 -22.27 21.25
CA GLN A 596 39.33 -21.55 22.41
C GLN A 596 39.03 -20.05 22.56
N VAL A 597 38.00 -19.46 21.94
CA VAL A 597 37.61 -18.08 22.29
C VAL A 597 36.08 -17.92 22.38
N ASN A 598 35.55 -17.95 23.61
CA ASN A 598 34.22 -17.41 23.91
C ASN A 598 34.34 -15.89 23.92
N VAL A 599 33.73 -15.20 22.95
CA VAL A 599 33.60 -13.74 22.98
C VAL A 599 32.24 -13.42 23.57
N THR A 600 32.17 -13.21 24.88
CA THR A 600 31.05 -12.46 25.48
C THR A 600 31.17 -11.02 25.02
N GLY A 601 30.40 -10.64 24.01
CA GLY A 601 30.49 -9.32 23.40
C GLY A 601 29.15 -8.59 23.35
N TYR A 602 29.23 -7.28 23.57
CA TYR A 602 28.23 -6.21 23.37
C TYR A 602 26.77 -6.65 23.15
N ASN A 603 26.00 -6.62 24.23
CA ASN A 603 24.57 -6.91 24.29
C ASN A 603 23.75 -5.65 24.62
N HIS A 604 24.28 -4.45 24.36
CA HIS A 604 23.70 -3.18 24.80
C HIS A 604 23.91 -2.08 23.76
N GLU A 605 22.87 -1.61 23.08
CA GLU A 605 22.97 -0.59 22.04
C GLU A 605 22.41 0.76 22.50
N LYS A 606 23.03 1.86 22.05
CA LYS A 606 22.55 3.24 22.27
C LYS A 606 22.58 4.02 20.97
N ASN A 607 21.48 4.68 20.67
CA ASN A 607 21.26 5.36 19.41
C ASN A 607 20.50 6.66 19.60
N ASP A 608 20.81 7.69 18.82
CA ASP A 608 20.06 8.93 18.83
C ASP A 608 20.14 9.68 17.50
N GLY A 609 19.26 10.67 17.33
CA GLY A 609 19.41 11.64 16.27
C GLY A 609 18.19 12.52 16.01
N PHE A 610 18.39 13.47 15.10
CA PHE A 610 17.36 14.40 14.63
C PHE A 610 16.73 13.96 13.31
N ALA A 611 15.44 14.23 13.16
CA ALA A 611 14.64 13.96 11.99
C ALA A 611 13.79 15.20 11.64
N PRO A 612 14.20 16.01 10.65
CA PRO A 612 13.41 17.15 10.18
C PRO A 612 12.30 16.74 9.22
N ILE A 613 11.20 17.49 9.21
CA ILE A 613 10.13 17.40 8.21
C ILE A 613 9.78 18.81 7.74
N VAL A 614 9.71 19.03 6.43
CA VAL A 614 9.31 20.30 5.84
C VAL A 614 8.28 20.02 4.75
N SER A 615 7.22 20.80 4.70
CA SER A 615 6.28 20.75 3.57
C SER A 615 5.74 22.12 3.20
N PHE A 616 5.38 22.25 1.94
CA PHE A 616 4.91 23.46 1.31
C PHE A 616 3.68 23.12 0.48
N VAL A 617 2.61 23.90 0.63
CA VAL A 617 1.37 23.77 -0.14
C VAL A 617 1.05 25.12 -0.77
N ILE A 618 0.67 25.09 -2.06
CA ILE A 618 0.08 26.23 -2.74
C ILE A 618 -1.28 25.87 -3.32
N GLU A 619 -2.25 26.77 -3.19
CA GLU A 619 -3.60 26.65 -3.73
C GLU A 619 -3.86 27.80 -4.72
N PRO A 620 -3.26 27.77 -5.92
CA PRO A 620 -3.39 28.85 -6.89
C PRO A 620 -4.84 29.05 -7.38
N LEU A 621 -5.65 27.99 -7.34
CA LEU A 621 -7.08 28.01 -7.61
C LEU A 621 -7.78 27.25 -6.48
N LYS A 622 -8.95 27.73 -6.04
CA LYS A 622 -9.69 27.07 -4.97
C LYS A 622 -10.01 25.62 -5.35
N GLY A 623 -9.64 24.69 -4.47
CA GLY A 623 -9.79 23.26 -4.69
C GLY A 623 -8.67 22.59 -5.50
N LEU A 624 -7.71 23.33 -6.08
CA LEU A 624 -6.53 22.78 -6.75
C LEU A 624 -5.27 23.15 -5.95
N GLN A 625 -4.67 22.16 -5.30
CA GLN A 625 -3.47 22.34 -4.50
C GLN A 625 -2.28 21.60 -5.11
N PHE A 626 -1.11 22.23 -5.06
CA PHE A 626 0.17 21.58 -5.32
C PHE A 626 0.94 21.53 -4.00
N TYR A 627 1.59 20.41 -3.73
CA TYR A 627 2.41 20.29 -2.54
C TYR A 627 3.76 19.64 -2.82
N ALA A 628 4.73 20.02 -2.00
CA ALA A 628 6.03 19.40 -1.90
C ALA A 628 6.32 19.09 -0.43
N ARG A 629 6.91 17.93 -0.16
CA ARG A 629 7.22 17.47 1.19
C ARG A 629 8.56 16.74 1.21
N TYR A 630 9.37 17.05 2.21
CA TYR A 630 10.58 16.33 2.60
C TYR A 630 10.41 15.90 4.05
N ALA A 631 10.57 14.62 4.35
CA ALA A 631 10.37 14.09 5.68
C ALA A 631 11.43 13.05 6.04
N GLU A 632 12.10 13.22 7.18
CA GLU A 632 13.01 12.22 7.72
C GLU A 632 12.37 11.43 8.88
N ALA A 633 12.79 10.17 9.03
CA ALA A 633 12.58 9.36 10.22
C ALA A 633 13.86 8.59 10.55
N ILE A 634 14.07 8.37 11.85
CA ILE A 634 15.09 7.46 12.37
C ILE A 634 14.38 6.25 12.94
N ARG A 635 14.73 5.05 12.47
CA ARG A 635 14.26 3.79 13.06
C ARG A 635 15.39 3.11 13.79
N ASN A 636 15.25 3.01 15.10
CA ASN A 636 16.16 2.22 15.91
C ASN A 636 15.87 0.72 15.73
N PRO A 637 16.88 -0.15 15.86
CA PRO A 637 16.68 -1.59 15.85
C PRO A 637 15.53 -2.04 16.77
N SER A 638 14.71 -2.97 16.27
CA SER A 638 13.71 -3.64 17.09
C SER A 638 14.37 -4.65 18.05
N LEU A 639 13.68 -5.03 19.13
CA LEU A 639 14.20 -6.10 20.00
C LEU A 639 14.36 -7.44 19.28
N PHE A 640 13.61 -7.68 18.20
CA PHE A 640 13.83 -8.86 17.37
C PHE A 640 15.19 -8.82 16.65
N GLU A 641 15.64 -7.63 16.24
CA GLU A 641 16.92 -7.42 15.55
C GLU A 641 18.12 -7.31 16.50
N SER A 642 17.93 -6.73 17.69
CA SER A 642 19.01 -6.43 18.65
C SER A 642 19.18 -7.48 19.75
N THR A 643 18.41 -8.58 19.74
CA THR A 643 18.53 -9.67 20.74
C THR A 643 18.88 -11.00 20.07
N THR A 644 19.29 -11.96 20.88
CA THR A 644 19.63 -13.32 20.48
C THR A 644 18.40 -14.20 20.40
N GLY A 645 18.29 -14.97 19.31
CA GLY A 645 17.26 -16.00 19.15
C GLY A 645 17.61 -16.96 18.00
N PHE A 646 16.77 -17.97 17.79
CA PHE A 646 17.02 -19.09 16.85
C PHE A 646 17.40 -18.69 15.40
N SER A 647 16.98 -17.52 14.91
CA SER A 647 17.16 -17.12 13.51
C SER A 647 18.50 -16.43 13.18
N PHE A 648 19.10 -15.75 14.16
CA PHE A 648 20.35 -15.02 14.04
C PHE A 648 20.80 -14.47 15.41
N TYR A 649 22.07 -14.11 15.51
CA TYR A 649 22.70 -13.57 16.70
C TYR A 649 23.21 -12.14 16.40
N PRO A 650 23.02 -11.15 17.30
CA PRO A 650 23.70 -9.87 17.19
C PRO A 650 25.21 -10.09 17.19
N ASP A 651 25.94 -9.48 16.26
CA ASP A 651 27.40 -9.57 16.20
C ASP A 651 28.05 -8.40 16.95
N PRO A 652 28.75 -8.65 18.07
CA PRO A 652 29.38 -7.59 18.86
C PRO A 652 30.48 -6.82 18.10
N ARG A 653 31.05 -7.39 17.04
CA ARG A 653 32.07 -6.74 16.21
C ARG A 653 31.48 -5.85 15.12
N ASN A 654 30.19 -6.00 14.83
CA ASN A 654 29.48 -5.24 13.83
C ASN A 654 28.17 -4.70 14.42
N PRO A 655 28.25 -3.72 15.34
CA PRO A 655 27.07 -3.18 16.01
C PRO A 655 26.15 -2.51 14.99
N ILE A 656 24.87 -2.84 15.06
CA ILE A 656 23.86 -2.32 14.15
C ILE A 656 23.55 -0.86 14.46
N ARG A 657 23.36 -0.07 13.39
CA ARG A 657 23.01 1.36 13.44
C ARG A 657 21.53 1.58 13.11
N PRO A 658 20.94 2.72 13.51
CA PRO A 658 19.58 3.08 13.14
C PRO A 658 19.45 3.33 11.65
N GLU A 659 18.29 2.97 11.07
CA GLU A 659 17.96 3.34 9.70
C GLU A 659 17.60 4.83 9.64
N ARG A 660 18.11 5.55 8.63
CA ARG A 660 17.68 6.92 8.35
C ARG A 660 16.88 6.96 7.06
N ALA A 661 15.56 7.05 7.17
CA ALA A 661 14.65 7.14 6.03
C ALA A 661 14.36 8.59 5.67
N ARG A 662 14.47 8.93 4.38
CA ARG A 662 14.17 10.23 3.79
C ARG A 662 13.08 10.04 2.74
N ASN A 663 11.91 10.62 2.98
CA ASN A 663 10.79 10.61 2.06
C ASN A 663 10.67 11.98 1.38
N THR A 664 10.74 12.01 0.05
CA THR A 664 10.38 13.18 -0.76
C THR A 664 9.09 12.90 -1.50
N GLU A 665 8.11 13.81 -1.43
CA GLU A 665 6.83 13.67 -2.10
C GLU A 665 6.44 14.98 -2.81
N LEU A 666 6.04 14.87 -4.07
CA LEU A 666 5.46 15.94 -4.88
C LEU A 666 4.05 15.51 -5.26
N GLY A 667 3.05 16.36 -5.08
CA GLY A 667 1.69 15.96 -5.41
C GLY A 667 0.73 17.09 -5.73
N ILE A 668 -0.43 16.66 -6.23
CA ILE A 668 -1.55 17.49 -6.64
C ILE A 668 -2.78 16.98 -5.92
N ASN A 669 -3.51 17.87 -5.27
CA ASN A 669 -4.84 17.59 -4.76
C ASN A 669 -5.87 18.38 -5.56
N LEU A 670 -6.98 17.75 -5.93
CA LEU A 670 -8.11 18.37 -6.61
C LEU A 670 -9.39 18.05 -5.83
N GLN A 671 -10.18 19.06 -5.51
CA GLN A 671 -11.53 18.91 -4.98
C GLN A 671 -12.46 19.90 -5.65
N GLN A 672 -13.52 19.40 -6.25
CA GLN A 672 -14.45 20.24 -6.96
C GLN A 672 -15.87 19.67 -6.90
N ALA A 673 -16.83 20.53 -6.58
CA ALA A 673 -18.24 20.21 -6.61
C ALA A 673 -18.89 20.79 -7.87
N ARG A 674 -20.05 20.25 -8.26
CA ARG A 674 -20.91 20.77 -9.33
C ARG A 674 -20.23 20.84 -10.70
N ILE A 675 -19.55 19.76 -11.09
CA ILE A 675 -18.83 19.65 -12.37
C ILE A 675 -19.77 19.24 -13.50
N VAL A 676 -20.55 18.19 -13.28
CA VAL A 676 -21.50 17.64 -14.28
C VAL A 676 -22.95 17.93 -13.87
N SER A 677 -23.26 17.93 -12.57
CA SER A 677 -24.60 18.21 -12.04
C SER A 677 -24.53 19.04 -10.76
N ASP A 678 -25.60 19.71 -10.34
CA ASP A 678 -25.60 20.56 -9.14
C ASP A 678 -25.32 19.83 -7.81
N SER A 679 -25.16 18.50 -7.85
CA SER A 679 -24.96 17.66 -6.67
C SER A 679 -23.73 16.74 -6.74
N ASP A 680 -22.92 16.79 -7.80
CA ASP A 680 -21.76 15.90 -7.90
C ASP A 680 -20.51 16.45 -7.18
N LEU A 681 -19.64 15.53 -6.76
CA LEU A 681 -18.36 15.81 -6.10
C LEU A 681 -17.25 14.99 -6.76
N LEU A 682 -16.18 15.67 -7.15
CA LEU A 682 -14.93 15.07 -7.64
C LEU A 682 -13.82 15.38 -6.64
N GLN A 683 -13.09 14.34 -6.24
CA GLN A 683 -11.88 14.46 -5.44
C GLN A 683 -10.78 13.61 -6.08
N ALA A 684 -9.61 14.18 -6.28
CA ALA A 684 -8.47 13.45 -6.84
C ALA A 684 -7.19 13.83 -6.12
N LYS A 685 -6.29 12.85 -6.01
CA LYS A 685 -4.93 13.03 -5.50
C LYS A 685 -3.97 12.29 -6.39
N PHE A 686 -2.88 12.96 -6.74
CA PHE A 686 -1.77 12.38 -7.46
C PHE A 686 -0.49 12.69 -6.69
N SER A 687 0.38 11.70 -6.50
CA SER A 687 1.65 11.88 -5.81
C SER A 687 2.77 11.10 -6.47
N TYR A 688 3.92 11.74 -6.67
CA TYR A 688 5.20 11.09 -6.93
C TYR A 688 5.99 11.05 -5.63
N PHE A 689 6.52 9.89 -5.26
CA PHE A 689 7.26 9.71 -4.02
C PHE A 689 8.61 9.02 -4.26
N THR A 690 9.58 9.35 -3.41
CA THR A 690 10.85 8.64 -3.26
C THR A 690 11.12 8.41 -1.78
N ASN A 691 11.44 7.18 -1.42
CA ASN A 691 11.89 6.75 -0.10
C ASN A 691 13.36 6.32 -0.21
N ASP A 692 14.28 7.13 0.30
CA ASP A 692 15.72 6.88 0.36
C ASP A 692 16.11 6.54 1.80
N ILE A 693 16.65 5.35 2.03
CA ILE A 693 16.97 4.86 3.38
C ILE A 693 18.45 4.51 3.45
N ASP A 694 19.16 5.16 4.35
CA ASP A 694 20.56 4.83 4.65
C ASP A 694 20.62 3.88 5.85
N ASP A 695 21.67 3.08 5.91
CA ASP A 695 21.89 2.08 6.97
C ASP A 695 20.69 1.11 7.12
N TYR A 696 20.07 0.71 6.01
CA TYR A 696 18.89 -0.17 6.04
C TYR A 696 19.22 -1.51 6.71
N LEU A 697 18.47 -1.89 7.74
CA LEU A 697 18.70 -3.11 8.51
C LEU A 697 18.03 -4.31 7.83
N THR A 698 18.79 -5.37 7.61
CA THR A 698 18.24 -6.61 7.09
C THR A 698 19.07 -7.80 7.52
N ARG A 699 18.58 -9.01 7.28
CA ARG A 699 19.36 -10.22 7.52
C ARG A 699 20.57 -10.27 6.56
N GLY A 700 21.71 -10.66 7.08
CA GLY A 700 22.94 -10.81 6.31
C GLY A 700 23.83 -11.88 6.92
N ALA A 701 25.11 -11.84 6.54
CA ALA A 701 26.15 -12.66 7.14
C ALA A 701 27.19 -11.74 7.81
N SER A 702 27.55 -12.04 9.05
CA SER A 702 28.65 -11.39 9.78
C SER A 702 29.55 -12.47 10.35
N ASP A 703 30.85 -12.42 10.03
CA ASP A 703 31.86 -13.42 10.42
C ASP A 703 31.46 -14.89 10.15
N GLY A 704 30.73 -15.13 9.05
CA GLY A 704 30.28 -16.47 8.65
C GLY A 704 29.02 -16.98 9.36
N LEU A 705 28.42 -16.20 10.26
CA LEU A 705 27.15 -16.49 10.93
C LEU A 705 26.02 -15.60 10.37
N ASN A 706 24.77 -16.08 10.47
CA ASN A 706 23.61 -15.25 10.14
C ASN A 706 23.44 -14.17 11.22
N SER A 707 23.41 -12.91 10.82
CA SER A 707 23.22 -11.75 11.70
C SER A 707 22.32 -10.70 11.05
N VAL A 708 21.96 -9.65 11.79
CA VAL A 708 21.37 -8.44 11.22
C VAL A 708 22.52 -7.50 10.83
N VAL A 709 22.43 -6.91 9.65
CA VAL A 709 23.46 -6.01 9.11
C VAL A 709 22.81 -4.75 8.56
N ASN A 710 23.53 -3.62 8.61
CA ASN A 710 23.18 -2.42 7.88
C ASN A 710 23.71 -2.53 6.44
N ILE A 711 22.82 -2.59 5.45
CA ILE A 711 23.19 -2.35 4.06
C ILE A 711 23.28 -0.84 3.83
N GLN A 712 24.04 -0.44 2.82
CA GLN A 712 24.40 0.96 2.68
C GLN A 712 23.21 1.86 2.32
N HIS A 713 22.36 1.40 1.40
CA HIS A 713 21.25 2.19 0.89
C HIS A 713 20.10 1.34 0.38
N ALA A 714 18.86 1.82 0.55
CA ALA A 714 17.66 1.30 -0.08
C ALA A 714 16.82 2.46 -0.63
N ARG A 715 16.39 2.37 -1.89
CA ARG A 715 15.56 3.37 -2.58
C ARG A 715 14.30 2.73 -3.15
N LEU A 716 13.14 3.30 -2.83
CA LEU A 716 11.85 2.93 -3.40
C LEU A 716 11.17 4.19 -3.95
N GLN A 717 10.86 4.23 -5.25
CA GLN A 717 10.21 5.38 -5.88
C GLN A 717 9.03 4.95 -6.75
N GLY A 718 8.03 5.83 -6.82
CA GLY A 718 6.82 5.52 -7.56
C GLY A 718 5.81 6.66 -7.62
N ILE A 719 4.70 6.36 -8.29
CA ILE A 719 3.54 7.22 -8.46
C ILE A 719 2.35 6.55 -7.79
N GLU A 720 1.53 7.34 -7.11
CA GLU A 720 0.21 6.93 -6.62
C GLU A 720 -0.86 7.90 -7.12
N ALA A 721 -2.04 7.36 -7.42
CA ALA A 721 -3.21 8.14 -7.75
C ALA A 721 -4.42 7.63 -6.98
N LEU A 722 -5.28 8.54 -6.55
CA LEU A 722 -6.57 8.26 -5.94
C LEU A 722 -7.61 9.19 -6.54
N LEU A 723 -8.75 8.65 -6.97
CA LEU A 723 -9.85 9.37 -7.58
C LEU A 723 -11.15 8.92 -6.91
N ARG A 724 -11.99 9.87 -6.54
CA ARG A 724 -13.33 9.66 -6.02
C ARG A 724 -14.28 10.57 -6.78
N TYR A 725 -15.34 9.98 -7.33
CA TYR A 725 -16.43 10.71 -7.95
C TYR A 725 -17.76 10.23 -7.35
N ASP A 726 -18.57 11.15 -6.85
CA ASP A 726 -19.87 10.86 -6.25
C ASP A 726 -20.94 11.76 -6.87
N ALA A 727 -21.81 11.17 -7.70
CA ALA A 727 -22.95 11.82 -8.34
C ALA A 727 -24.27 11.62 -7.54
N GLY A 728 -24.19 11.12 -6.30
CA GLY A 728 -25.32 10.76 -5.47
C GLY A 728 -25.83 9.35 -5.77
N ILE A 729 -26.43 9.15 -6.96
CA ILE A 729 -26.94 7.85 -7.41
C ILE A 729 -25.84 6.89 -7.84
N VAL A 730 -24.73 7.40 -8.38
CA VAL A 730 -23.57 6.62 -8.82
C VAL A 730 -22.35 7.13 -8.09
N PHE A 731 -21.49 6.22 -7.66
CA PHE A 731 -20.17 6.56 -7.14
C PHE A 731 -19.09 5.69 -7.77
N ALA A 732 -17.88 6.23 -7.87
CA ALA A 732 -16.70 5.53 -8.33
C ALA A 732 -15.47 5.97 -7.53
N ASN A 733 -14.74 5.00 -7.00
CA ASN A 733 -13.46 5.16 -6.34
C ASN A 733 -12.41 4.38 -7.14
N VAL A 734 -11.35 5.03 -7.58
CA VAL A 734 -10.26 4.39 -8.34
C VAL A 734 -8.94 4.77 -7.73
N GLY A 735 -8.10 3.79 -7.42
CA GLY A 735 -6.79 4.02 -6.85
C GLY A 735 -5.73 3.13 -7.51
N GLY A 736 -4.49 3.60 -7.56
CA GLY A 736 -3.40 2.80 -8.11
C GLY A 736 -2.03 3.25 -7.67
N THR A 737 -1.08 2.33 -7.72
CA THR A 737 0.33 2.56 -7.41
C THR A 737 1.20 1.93 -8.49
N PHE A 738 2.25 2.65 -8.86
CA PHE A 738 3.23 2.20 -9.83
C PHE A 738 4.65 2.54 -9.34
N TYR A 739 5.52 1.54 -9.20
CA TYR A 739 6.90 1.73 -8.79
C TYR A 739 7.82 1.89 -10.01
N THR A 740 8.57 2.99 -10.05
CA THR A 740 9.51 3.30 -11.13
C THR A 740 10.92 2.79 -10.86
N SER A 741 11.29 2.57 -9.60
CA SER A 741 12.53 1.90 -9.19
C SER A 741 12.42 1.41 -7.76
N LYS A 742 13.08 0.27 -7.52
CA LYS A 742 13.28 -0.35 -6.22
C LYS A 742 14.74 -0.78 -6.22
N GLU A 743 15.61 -0.19 -5.42
CA GLU A 743 17.06 -0.42 -5.46
C GLU A 743 17.60 -0.65 -4.04
N PHE A 744 18.51 -1.60 -3.88
CA PHE A 744 19.14 -1.95 -2.61
C PHE A 744 20.63 -2.19 -2.83
N CYS A 745 21.48 -1.45 -2.13
CA CYS A 745 22.94 -1.51 -2.25
C CYS A 745 23.53 -2.21 -1.03
N ASP A 746 24.31 -3.27 -1.27
CA ASP A 746 25.04 -3.97 -0.20
C ASP A 746 26.23 -3.15 0.32
N TYR A 747 26.97 -3.70 1.28
CA TYR A 747 28.11 -3.03 1.91
C TYR A 747 29.29 -2.78 0.95
N ASP A 748 29.33 -3.46 -0.20
CA ASP A 748 30.32 -3.28 -1.26
C ASP A 748 29.86 -2.25 -2.32
N ASN A 749 28.79 -1.48 -2.05
CA ASN A 749 28.11 -0.57 -3.00
C ASN A 749 27.50 -1.27 -4.23
N VAL A 750 27.27 -2.59 -4.20
CA VAL A 750 26.64 -3.27 -5.34
C VAL A 750 25.13 -3.15 -5.21
N CYS A 751 24.55 -2.29 -6.04
CA CYS A 751 23.12 -2.00 -6.07
C CYS A 751 22.34 -2.99 -6.96
N ARG A 752 21.22 -3.49 -6.44
CA ARG A 752 20.34 -4.46 -7.10
C ARG A 752 18.88 -4.17 -6.77
N GLU A 753 17.97 -4.43 -7.71
CA GLU A 753 16.56 -4.19 -7.44
C GLU A 753 15.91 -5.19 -6.48
N GLY A 754 16.43 -6.43 -6.47
CA GLY A 754 15.84 -7.57 -5.76
C GLY A 754 16.22 -7.71 -4.29
N GLY A 755 16.89 -6.72 -3.71
CA GLY A 755 17.51 -6.82 -2.38
C GLY A 755 18.94 -7.34 -2.43
N THR A 756 19.53 -7.56 -1.25
CA THR A 756 20.90 -8.04 -1.07
C THR A 756 20.94 -9.52 -0.68
N SER A 757 22.14 -10.13 -0.72
CA SER A 757 22.38 -11.52 -0.30
C SER A 757 21.81 -11.81 1.10
N ASN A 758 21.12 -12.96 1.26
CA ASN A 758 20.55 -13.45 2.52
C ASN A 758 19.55 -12.50 3.25
N SER A 759 19.10 -11.44 2.57
CA SER A 759 18.24 -10.40 3.13
C SER A 759 16.75 -10.79 3.20
N TYR A 760 16.02 -10.10 4.08
CA TYR A 760 14.55 -10.20 4.15
C TYR A 760 13.83 -9.31 3.13
N VAL A 761 14.56 -8.42 2.46
CA VAL A 761 14.03 -7.47 1.47
C VAL A 761 13.15 -8.16 0.41
N PRO A 762 13.56 -9.28 -0.23
CA PRO A 762 12.79 -9.89 -1.31
C PRO A 762 11.35 -10.27 -0.93
N ALA A 763 11.10 -10.57 0.36
CA ALA A 763 9.78 -10.93 0.87
C ALA A 763 8.85 -9.71 1.05
N HIS A 764 9.42 -8.51 1.18
CA HIS A 764 8.67 -7.26 1.40
C HIS A 764 8.52 -6.41 0.13
N LEU A 765 9.09 -6.86 -1.00
CA LEU A 765 9.03 -6.13 -2.27
C LEU A 765 7.61 -6.14 -2.86
N PRO A 766 6.97 -4.97 -3.01
CA PRO A 766 5.62 -4.87 -3.55
C PRO A 766 5.60 -5.17 -5.05
N PRO A 767 4.41 -5.47 -5.62
CA PRO A 767 4.24 -5.57 -7.07
C PRO A 767 4.58 -4.23 -7.72
N LYS A 768 5.10 -4.28 -8.96
CA LYS A 768 5.44 -3.06 -9.70
C LYS A 768 4.23 -2.18 -9.98
N PHE A 769 3.08 -2.80 -10.25
CA PHE A 769 1.82 -2.10 -10.51
C PHE A 769 0.68 -2.72 -9.70
N GLY A 770 -0.15 -1.88 -9.12
CA GLY A 770 -1.41 -2.26 -8.49
C GLY A 770 -2.51 -1.27 -8.84
N LEU A 771 -3.72 -1.77 -9.08
CA LEU A 771 -4.90 -0.96 -9.38
C LEU A 771 -6.10 -1.50 -8.60
N ASN A 772 -6.94 -0.59 -8.11
CA ASN A 772 -8.23 -0.90 -7.55
C ASN A 772 -9.29 0.04 -8.14
N ALA A 773 -10.49 -0.50 -8.36
CA ALA A 773 -11.66 0.27 -8.75
C ALA A 773 -12.88 -0.27 -8.01
N ASP A 774 -13.61 0.60 -7.34
CA ASP A 774 -14.86 0.33 -6.63
C ASP A 774 -15.94 1.23 -7.22
N ILE A 775 -16.98 0.63 -7.79
CA ILE A 775 -18.02 1.33 -8.54
C ILE A 775 -19.36 0.81 -8.07
N GLY A 776 -20.29 1.71 -7.76
CA GLY A 776 -21.60 1.30 -7.28
C GLY A 776 -22.70 2.33 -7.52
N VAL A 777 -23.90 1.90 -7.15
CA VAL A 777 -25.14 2.67 -7.25
C VAL A 777 -25.87 2.74 -5.92
N ARG A 778 -26.56 3.84 -5.68
CA ARG A 778 -27.42 4.07 -4.51
C ARG A 778 -28.86 4.31 -4.99
N LEU A 779 -29.79 3.46 -4.53
CA LEU A 779 -31.19 3.48 -4.93
C LEU A 779 -32.09 3.66 -3.69
N PHE A 780 -33.34 4.07 -3.92
CA PHE A 780 -34.35 4.24 -2.87
C PHE A 780 -33.90 5.17 -1.73
N ASP A 781 -33.44 6.38 -2.06
CA ASP A 781 -32.87 7.34 -1.10
C ASP A 781 -31.68 6.76 -0.31
N GLU A 782 -30.82 6.03 -1.02
CA GLU A 782 -29.60 5.37 -0.52
C GLU A 782 -29.84 4.16 0.40
N ARG A 783 -31.09 3.69 0.53
CA ARG A 783 -31.42 2.51 1.32
C ARG A 783 -30.93 1.21 0.69
N LEU A 784 -30.73 1.18 -0.63
CA LEU A 784 -30.09 0.08 -1.33
C LEU A 784 -28.78 0.57 -1.95
N VAL A 785 -27.67 -0.01 -1.54
CA VAL A 785 -26.37 0.21 -2.18
C VAL A 785 -25.94 -1.10 -2.83
N LEU A 786 -25.56 -1.04 -4.10
CA LEU A 786 -25.00 -2.16 -4.84
C LEU A 786 -23.67 -1.72 -5.44
N GLY A 787 -22.62 -2.52 -5.30
CA GLY A 787 -21.31 -2.18 -5.82
C GLY A 787 -20.50 -3.38 -6.24
N GLY A 788 -19.50 -3.12 -7.08
CA GLY A 788 -18.50 -4.08 -7.51
C GLY A 788 -17.10 -3.50 -7.33
N ARG A 789 -16.19 -4.35 -6.86
CA ARG A 789 -14.79 -4.01 -6.65
C ARG A 789 -13.89 -4.86 -7.55
N TYR A 790 -12.96 -4.22 -8.22
CA TYR A 790 -11.92 -4.82 -9.03
C TYR A 790 -10.56 -4.53 -8.41
N ILE A 791 -9.74 -5.57 -8.23
CA ILE A 791 -8.38 -5.46 -7.71
C ILE A 791 -7.43 -6.16 -8.69
N HIS A 792 -6.43 -5.42 -9.17
CA HIS A 792 -5.34 -5.92 -9.98
C HIS A 792 -4.03 -5.86 -9.21
N VAL A 793 -3.31 -6.98 -9.18
CA VAL A 793 -1.95 -7.06 -8.64
C VAL A 793 -1.02 -7.57 -9.72
N GLY A 794 -0.03 -6.74 -10.05
CA GLY A 794 0.97 -7.01 -11.08
C GLY A 794 2.10 -7.94 -10.60
N GLU A 795 3.09 -8.13 -11.48
CA GLU A 795 4.29 -8.91 -11.18
C GLU A 795 5.16 -8.18 -10.15
N ARG A 796 5.99 -8.93 -9.42
CA ARG A 796 7.08 -8.34 -8.63
C ARG A 796 8.06 -7.59 -9.56
N ASP A 797 8.22 -8.06 -10.80
CA ASP A 797 9.09 -7.49 -11.86
C ASP A 797 10.54 -7.26 -11.41
N THR A 798 11.05 -8.14 -10.55
CA THR A 798 12.42 -8.05 -10.03
C THR A 798 13.00 -9.45 -9.82
N PRO A 799 14.16 -9.77 -10.42
CA PRO A 799 14.81 -11.05 -10.19
C PRO A 799 15.26 -11.15 -8.73
N ILE A 800 14.78 -12.18 -8.05
CA ILE A 800 15.13 -12.43 -6.65
C ILE A 800 16.49 -13.12 -6.62
N ILE A 801 17.46 -12.49 -5.97
CA ILE A 801 18.82 -12.99 -5.84
C ILE A 801 19.04 -13.38 -4.38
N THR A 802 18.98 -14.67 -4.08
CA THR A 802 19.26 -15.22 -2.75
C THR A 802 20.59 -15.96 -2.78
N PHE A 803 21.68 -15.26 -2.50
CA PHE A 803 23.00 -15.87 -2.32
C PHE A 803 23.09 -16.55 -0.94
N GLY A 804 23.61 -17.78 -0.90
CA GLY A 804 24.21 -18.39 0.31
C GLY A 804 23.32 -18.54 1.54
N GLY A 805 22.03 -18.27 1.45
CA GLY A 805 21.12 -18.22 2.58
C GLY A 805 19.69 -18.54 2.17
N SER A 806 19.19 -19.66 2.67
CA SER A 806 18.05 -19.73 3.57
C SER A 806 16.81 -18.81 3.49
N VAL A 807 16.69 -17.73 2.71
CA VAL A 807 15.39 -17.01 2.55
C VAL A 807 14.73 -17.43 1.23
N THR A 808 13.56 -18.05 1.29
CA THR A 808 12.80 -18.46 0.10
C THR A 808 11.61 -17.53 -0.09
N THR A 809 11.51 -16.96 -1.29
CA THR A 809 10.39 -16.10 -1.68
C THR A 809 9.44 -16.82 -2.60
N ILE A 810 8.17 -16.44 -2.52
CA ILE A 810 7.13 -16.93 -3.42
C ILE A 810 7.10 -16.07 -4.67
N ASP A 811 7.20 -16.69 -5.85
CA ASP A 811 6.90 -16.06 -7.13
C ASP A 811 5.40 -16.14 -7.40
N TRP A 812 4.65 -15.07 -7.06
CA TRP A 812 3.24 -14.99 -7.41
C TRP A 812 3.09 -14.61 -8.88
N LYS A 813 2.00 -15.09 -9.51
CA LYS A 813 1.61 -14.64 -10.84
C LYS A 813 0.62 -13.48 -10.73
N PRO A 814 0.60 -12.53 -11.68
CA PRO A 814 -0.40 -11.47 -11.69
C PRO A 814 -1.82 -12.01 -11.61
N TYR A 815 -2.67 -11.29 -10.90
CA TYR A 815 -4.04 -11.70 -10.72
C TYR A 815 -5.00 -10.50 -10.69
N ASP A 816 -6.24 -10.84 -11.03
CA ASP A 816 -7.39 -9.97 -11.12
C ASP A 816 -8.46 -10.59 -10.23
N ILE A 817 -8.97 -9.82 -9.27
CA ILE A 817 -10.05 -10.23 -8.36
C ILE A 817 -11.25 -9.31 -8.59
N PHE A 818 -12.43 -9.92 -8.63
CA PHE A 818 -13.71 -9.23 -8.75
C PHE A 818 -14.56 -9.59 -7.55
N ASP A 819 -15.00 -8.60 -6.80
CA ASP A 819 -15.93 -8.74 -5.68
C ASP A 819 -17.23 -8.03 -6.02
N LEU A 820 -18.34 -8.55 -5.49
CA LEU A 820 -19.65 -7.91 -5.53
C LEU A 820 -20.19 -7.75 -4.13
N TYR A 821 -20.84 -6.63 -3.84
CA TYR A 821 -21.48 -6.40 -2.56
C TYR A 821 -22.80 -5.64 -2.71
N GLY A 822 -23.67 -5.83 -1.73
CA GLY A 822 -24.91 -5.11 -1.62
C GLY A 822 -25.32 -4.93 -0.15
N SER A 823 -25.87 -3.77 0.17
CA SER A 823 -26.47 -3.50 1.46
C SER A 823 -27.87 -2.93 1.30
N PHE A 824 -28.78 -3.37 2.17
CA PHE A 824 -30.17 -2.93 2.17
C PHE A 824 -30.64 -2.56 3.59
N ASP A 825 -30.98 -1.29 3.79
CA ASP A 825 -31.55 -0.76 5.02
C ASP A 825 -33.07 -0.95 5.04
N LEU A 826 -33.51 -2.05 5.66
CA LEU A 826 -34.93 -2.39 5.83
C LEU A 826 -35.70 -1.32 6.62
N ASN A 827 -35.03 -0.68 7.56
CA ASN A 827 -35.44 0.51 8.31
C ASN A 827 -34.20 1.12 8.98
N ASP A 828 -34.39 2.17 9.78
CA ASP A 828 -33.28 2.87 10.45
C ASP A 828 -32.52 1.99 11.47
N GLN A 829 -33.07 0.83 11.84
CA GLN A 829 -32.50 -0.09 12.82
C GLN A 829 -31.86 -1.32 12.18
N LEU A 830 -32.40 -1.83 11.06
CA LEU A 830 -32.06 -3.15 10.52
C LEU A 830 -31.41 -3.05 9.13
N ARG A 831 -30.20 -3.61 8.99
CA ARG A 831 -29.45 -3.77 7.72
C ARG A 831 -29.38 -5.23 7.34
N LEU A 832 -29.45 -5.50 6.04
CA LEU A 832 -28.96 -6.74 5.45
C LEU A 832 -27.75 -6.42 4.57
N ASP A 833 -26.70 -7.21 4.69
CA ASP A 833 -25.48 -7.12 3.88
C ASP A 833 -25.26 -8.44 3.16
N VAL A 834 -24.90 -8.39 1.88
CA VAL A 834 -24.52 -9.56 1.08
C VAL A 834 -23.23 -9.22 0.33
N ALA A 835 -22.28 -10.15 0.33
CA ALA A 835 -21.07 -10.02 -0.46
C ALA A 835 -20.66 -11.35 -1.08
N VAL A 836 -20.03 -11.27 -2.25
CA VAL A 836 -19.37 -12.38 -2.93
C VAL A 836 -17.96 -11.91 -3.25
N ASP A 837 -17.00 -12.40 -2.49
CA ASP A 837 -15.58 -12.11 -2.72
C ASP A 837 -15.03 -13.12 -3.75
N ASN A 838 -14.11 -12.68 -4.62
CA ASN A 838 -13.50 -13.51 -5.67
C ASN A 838 -14.55 -14.25 -6.55
N VAL A 839 -15.47 -13.49 -7.15
CA VAL A 839 -16.59 -14.00 -7.98
C VAL A 839 -16.14 -14.98 -9.07
N THR A 840 -14.98 -14.71 -9.67
CA THR A 840 -14.37 -15.54 -10.72
C THR A 840 -13.69 -16.81 -10.21
N ASP A 841 -13.68 -17.03 -8.89
CA ASP A 841 -13.12 -18.21 -8.23
C ASP A 841 -11.67 -18.49 -8.62
N ARG A 842 -10.89 -17.40 -8.69
CA ARG A 842 -9.51 -17.47 -9.15
C ARG A 842 -8.63 -18.07 -8.06
N TYR A 843 -7.78 -19.02 -8.43
CA TYR A 843 -6.63 -19.45 -7.66
C TYR A 843 -5.54 -18.38 -7.77
N TYR A 844 -5.12 -17.82 -6.65
CA TYR A 844 -4.05 -16.84 -6.61
C TYR A 844 -3.28 -16.91 -5.30
N MET A 845 -2.10 -16.31 -5.32
CA MET A 845 -1.23 -16.14 -4.16
C MET A 845 -1.19 -14.65 -3.87
N ASP A 846 -1.52 -14.21 -2.66
CA ASP A 846 -1.38 -12.79 -2.31
C ASP A 846 0.05 -12.29 -2.57
N ALA A 847 0.17 -11.01 -2.94
CA ALA A 847 1.48 -10.41 -3.01
C ALA A 847 2.07 -10.35 -1.60
N LEU A 848 3.39 -10.51 -1.48
CA LEU A 848 4.11 -10.56 -0.20
C LEU A 848 3.84 -11.80 0.67
N THR A 849 3.03 -12.75 0.19
CA THR A 849 2.83 -14.03 0.90
C THR A 849 4.17 -14.74 1.15
N LEU A 850 4.33 -15.21 2.38
CA LEU A 850 5.55 -15.88 2.82
C LEU A 850 5.50 -17.39 2.57
N GLY A 851 4.33 -17.95 2.22
CA GLY A 851 4.10 -19.39 2.09
C GLY A 851 3.42 -19.79 0.79
N LEU A 852 3.55 -21.06 0.39
CA LEU A 852 2.81 -21.64 -0.74
C LEU A 852 1.39 -22.01 -0.31
N MET A 853 0.63 -21.05 0.22
CA MET A 853 -0.78 -21.15 0.57
C MET A 853 -1.59 -20.22 -0.35
N PRO A 854 -2.48 -20.74 -1.20
CA PRO A 854 -3.31 -19.88 -2.05
C PRO A 854 -4.33 -19.14 -1.21
N SER A 855 -4.70 -17.93 -1.63
CA SER A 855 -5.74 -17.14 -1.00
C SER A 855 -7.13 -17.78 -1.25
N PRO A 856 -8.15 -17.43 -0.44
CA PRO A 856 -9.49 -18.01 -0.56
C PRO A 856 -10.10 -17.88 -1.96
N GLY A 857 -10.72 -18.96 -2.42
CA GLY A 857 -11.61 -18.97 -3.57
C GLY A 857 -12.88 -18.15 -3.34
N ARG A 858 -13.84 -18.27 -4.28
CA ARG A 858 -15.13 -17.60 -4.19
C ARG A 858 -15.80 -17.83 -2.83
N THR A 859 -16.13 -16.75 -2.14
CA THR A 859 -16.68 -16.80 -0.78
C THR A 859 -17.94 -15.95 -0.67
N PHE A 860 -19.03 -16.54 -0.21
CA PHE A 860 -20.31 -15.87 0.02
C PHE A 860 -20.43 -15.44 1.48
N ARG A 861 -20.90 -14.22 1.71
CA ARG A 861 -21.14 -13.66 3.05
C ARG A 861 -22.53 -13.05 3.12
N ILE A 862 -23.24 -13.34 4.20
CA ILE A 862 -24.54 -12.74 4.52
C ILE A 862 -24.47 -12.21 5.93
N GLY A 863 -24.77 -10.92 6.11
CA GLY A 863 -24.74 -10.22 7.38
C GLY A 863 -26.06 -9.55 7.71
N VAL A 864 -26.35 -9.45 9.00
CA VAL A 864 -27.46 -8.67 9.55
C VAL A 864 -26.92 -7.77 10.64
N THR A 865 -27.29 -6.49 10.57
CA THR A 865 -26.95 -5.50 11.60
C THR A 865 -28.22 -4.88 12.16
N ALA A 866 -28.46 -5.04 13.46
CA ALA A 866 -29.57 -4.41 14.17
C ALA A 866 -29.02 -3.39 15.17
N ALA A 867 -29.32 -2.10 14.99
CA ALA A 867 -28.89 -1.00 15.83
C ALA A 867 -30.09 -0.24 16.40
N PHE A 868 -30.11 0.00 17.71
CA PHE A 868 -31.19 0.68 18.41
C PHE A 868 -30.62 1.82 19.24
N GLY A 869 -31.23 3.01 19.17
CA GLY A 869 -30.75 4.21 19.86
C GLY A 869 -29.46 4.81 19.28
N GLY A 870 -28.87 4.17 18.27
CA GLY A 870 -27.67 4.64 17.57
C GLY A 870 -27.94 5.74 16.55
N PRO A 871 -26.85 6.40 16.10
CA PRO A 871 -26.97 7.47 15.13
C PRO A 871 -27.70 6.98 13.88
N GLU A 872 -28.48 7.88 13.25
CA GLU A 872 -29.00 7.59 11.91
C GLU A 872 -27.83 7.15 11.03
N ARG A 873 -28.01 6.04 10.32
CA ARG A 873 -26.99 5.58 9.37
C ARG A 873 -26.74 6.71 8.39
N THR A 874 -25.53 7.26 8.45
CA THR A 874 -25.18 8.46 7.71
C THR A 874 -25.31 8.19 6.23
N ARG A 875 -26.32 8.80 5.61
CA ARG A 875 -26.42 8.95 4.16
C ARG A 875 -25.19 9.70 3.64
N SER A 876 -24.86 9.48 2.38
CA SER A 876 -23.67 9.97 1.68
C SER A 876 -23.13 11.29 2.26
N HIS A 877 -21.91 11.24 2.82
CA HIS A 877 -21.16 12.41 3.30
C HIS A 877 -20.86 13.45 2.19
N ARG A 878 -21.26 13.16 0.94
CA ARG A 878 -21.17 14.05 -0.21
C ARG A 878 -21.73 15.44 0.08
N GLN A 879 -22.91 15.56 0.70
CA GLN A 879 -23.49 16.88 0.93
C GLN A 879 -22.62 17.72 1.87
N HIS A 880 -22.12 17.15 2.97
CA HIS A 880 -21.20 17.85 3.87
C HIS A 880 -19.88 18.24 3.18
N ALA A 881 -19.37 17.38 2.29
CA ALA A 881 -18.18 17.69 1.49
C ALA A 881 -18.44 18.82 0.47
N ILE A 882 -19.62 18.85 -0.17
CA ILE A 882 -20.04 19.94 -1.05
C ILE A 882 -20.23 21.24 -0.26
N ASP A 883 -20.90 21.18 0.89
CA ASP A 883 -21.14 22.33 1.76
C ASP A 883 -19.83 22.92 2.29
N ALA A 884 -18.81 22.09 2.52
CA ALA A 884 -17.46 22.54 2.91
C ALA A 884 -16.68 23.20 1.75
N LEU A 885 -17.13 23.02 0.50
CA LEU A 885 -16.64 23.72 -0.68
C LEU A 885 -17.47 24.99 -0.97
N ASP A 886 -18.71 25.09 -0.48
CA ASP A 886 -19.57 26.26 -0.65
C ASP A 886 -19.05 27.49 0.12
N GLY A 887 -19.12 28.66 -0.51
CA GLY A 887 -18.50 29.91 -0.01
C GLY A 887 -17.11 30.19 -0.61
N ARG A 888 -16.55 29.24 -1.37
CA ARG A 888 -15.39 29.46 -2.23
C ARG A 888 -15.86 29.87 -3.62
N GLU A 889 -15.50 31.06 -4.10
CA GLU A 889 -15.74 31.49 -5.49
C GLU A 889 -15.35 30.36 -6.47
N PRO A 890 -16.22 29.99 -7.43
CA PRO A 890 -16.00 28.84 -8.32
C PRO A 890 -14.75 29.04 -9.20
N LEU A 891 -14.25 27.94 -9.79
CA LEU A 891 -13.30 27.99 -10.93
C LEU A 891 -13.72 29.11 -11.89
N ALA A 892 -12.74 29.88 -12.40
CA ALA A 892 -12.97 31.04 -13.26
C ALA A 892 -14.02 30.75 -14.33
N ALA A 893 -14.85 31.74 -14.67
CA ALA A 893 -15.95 31.57 -15.62
C ALA A 893 -15.48 30.83 -16.89
N PHE A 894 -16.24 29.81 -17.27
CA PHE A 894 -16.05 29.06 -18.50
C PHE A 894 -17.29 29.21 -19.36
N ASP A 895 -17.14 29.79 -20.56
CA ASP A 895 -18.24 30.06 -21.49
C ASP A 895 -18.73 28.81 -22.25
N GLY A 896 -18.10 27.66 -22.01
CA GLY A 896 -18.44 26.41 -22.69
C GLY A 896 -17.81 26.28 -24.08
N ASP A 897 -16.94 27.21 -24.49
CA ASP A 897 -16.24 27.14 -25.76
C ASP A 897 -14.87 26.46 -25.62
N TRP A 898 -14.72 25.37 -26.37
CA TRP A 898 -13.48 24.60 -26.47
C TRP A 898 -12.70 24.93 -27.75
N SER A 899 -13.14 25.93 -28.53
CA SER A 899 -12.53 26.30 -29.80
C SER A 899 -11.28 27.16 -29.59
N GLY A 900 -10.28 26.98 -30.47
CA GLY A 900 -9.07 27.79 -30.50
C GLY A 900 -7.79 26.97 -30.51
N PRO A 901 -6.64 27.62 -30.75
CA PRO A 901 -5.33 26.99 -30.59
C PRO A 901 -5.01 26.84 -29.10
N TYR A 902 -4.30 25.76 -28.77
CA TYR A 902 -3.81 25.51 -27.41
C TYR A 902 -2.40 24.93 -27.43
N ALA A 903 -1.64 25.22 -26.37
CA ALA A 903 -0.32 24.65 -26.12
C ALA A 903 -0.16 24.30 -24.64
N GLY A 904 0.63 23.28 -24.34
CA GLY A 904 0.72 22.74 -22.98
C GLY A 904 1.93 21.86 -22.73
N LEU A 905 2.10 21.52 -21.46
CA LEU A 905 3.07 20.55 -20.98
C LEU A 905 2.35 19.27 -20.60
N ASN A 906 2.96 18.12 -20.85
CA ASN A 906 2.54 16.85 -20.29
C ASN A 906 3.69 16.16 -19.56
N ALA A 907 3.34 15.44 -18.51
CA ALA A 907 4.21 14.50 -17.82
C ALA A 907 3.46 13.18 -17.70
N GLY A 908 4.18 12.08 -17.79
CA GLY A 908 3.56 10.78 -17.77
C GLY A 908 4.54 9.65 -17.63
N HIS A 909 4.04 8.45 -17.86
CA HIS A 909 4.83 7.23 -17.83
C HIS A 909 4.46 6.38 -19.05
N SER A 910 5.45 5.75 -19.67
CA SER A 910 5.30 4.92 -20.85
C SER A 910 5.77 3.50 -20.57
N PHE A 911 4.95 2.53 -20.94
CA PHE A 911 5.24 1.10 -20.88
C PHE A 911 5.48 0.60 -22.29
N VAL A 912 6.68 0.14 -22.59
CA VAL A 912 7.07 -0.40 -23.88
C VAL A 912 7.25 -1.91 -23.74
N SER A 913 6.69 -2.66 -24.68
CA SER A 913 6.96 -4.08 -24.83
C SER A 913 7.45 -4.37 -26.23
N THR A 914 8.50 -5.15 -26.35
CA THR A 914 9.02 -5.61 -27.62
C THR A 914 8.73 -7.10 -27.78
N LYS A 915 8.44 -7.52 -29.03
CA LYS A 915 8.31 -8.95 -29.35
C LYS A 915 9.08 -9.30 -30.60
N GLY A 916 9.85 -10.37 -30.52
CA GLY A 916 10.78 -10.71 -31.57
C GLY A 916 11.59 -11.97 -31.33
N THR A 917 12.59 -12.13 -32.17
CA THR A 917 13.53 -13.25 -32.16
C THR A 917 14.95 -12.74 -32.28
N THR A 918 15.89 -13.45 -31.67
CA THR A 918 17.32 -13.22 -31.83
C THR A 918 17.94 -14.39 -32.60
N VAL A 919 18.71 -14.09 -33.63
CA VAL A 919 19.48 -15.07 -34.43
C VAL A 919 20.96 -14.70 -34.44
N ALA A 920 21.82 -15.61 -34.90
CA ALA A 920 23.24 -15.31 -35.06
C ALA A 920 23.47 -14.21 -36.12
N GLY A 921 24.67 -13.63 -36.15
CA GLY A 921 25.04 -12.55 -37.08
C GLY A 921 24.91 -12.94 -38.56
N ASP A 922 25.01 -14.23 -38.87
CA ASP A 922 24.81 -14.84 -40.19
C ASP A 922 23.35 -15.28 -40.46
N SER A 923 22.42 -14.96 -39.57
CA SER A 923 21.00 -15.35 -39.61
C SER A 923 20.72 -16.83 -39.37
N THR A 924 21.67 -17.61 -38.86
CA THR A 924 21.42 -18.99 -38.44
C THR A 924 20.69 -19.05 -37.09
N GLU A 925 19.74 -19.98 -36.99
CA GLU A 925 19.12 -20.35 -35.72
C GLU A 925 20.06 -21.30 -34.96
N GLY A 926 20.39 -20.95 -33.72
CA GLY A 926 21.29 -21.73 -32.88
C GLY A 926 20.86 -21.69 -31.42
N GLY A 927 21.27 -22.68 -30.64
CA GLY A 927 20.88 -22.80 -29.22
C GLY A 927 21.26 -21.59 -28.36
N ILE A 928 22.32 -20.86 -28.73
CA ILE A 928 22.84 -19.70 -27.99
C ILE A 928 22.16 -18.38 -28.40
N PRO A 929 21.99 -18.04 -29.69
CA PRO A 929 21.08 -16.95 -30.08
C PRO A 929 19.66 -17.15 -29.53
N ALA A 930 19.17 -18.39 -29.45
CA ALA A 930 17.86 -18.70 -28.90
C ALA A 930 17.73 -18.49 -27.39
N THR A 931 18.84 -18.39 -26.64
CA THR A 931 18.81 -18.02 -25.21
C THR A 931 18.76 -16.50 -25.00
N GLU A 932 19.11 -15.70 -26.01
CA GLU A 932 18.95 -14.24 -25.98
C GLU A 932 17.54 -13.85 -26.47
N SER A 933 16.74 -13.22 -25.60
CA SER A 933 15.37 -12.85 -25.92
C SER A 933 15.26 -11.43 -26.45
N ALA A 934 14.71 -11.28 -27.65
CA ALA A 934 14.25 -9.99 -28.18
C ALA A 934 12.86 -9.60 -27.66
N ASN A 935 12.22 -10.47 -26.88
CA ASN A 935 11.03 -10.15 -26.11
C ASN A 935 11.46 -9.52 -24.78
N THR A 936 11.09 -8.28 -24.55
CA THR A 936 11.29 -7.61 -23.28
C THR A 936 10.14 -6.63 -23.00
N SER A 937 10.04 -6.19 -21.75
CA SER A 937 9.21 -5.05 -21.36
C SER A 937 10.07 -4.07 -20.57
N PHE A 938 9.92 -2.80 -20.87
CA PHE A 938 10.63 -1.72 -20.21
C PHE A 938 9.73 -0.50 -20.14
N ASP A 939 10.00 0.38 -19.19
CA ASP A 939 9.16 1.54 -18.96
C ASP A 939 9.95 2.69 -18.39
N GLY A 940 9.34 3.87 -18.40
CA GLY A 940 9.95 5.05 -17.82
C GLY A 940 9.09 6.28 -17.96
N SER A 941 9.46 7.27 -17.16
CA SER A 941 8.78 8.55 -17.15
C SER A 941 9.07 9.33 -18.42
N GLN A 942 8.09 10.12 -18.84
CA GLN A 942 8.18 11.02 -19.98
C GLN A 942 7.73 12.41 -19.60
N ILE A 943 8.36 13.42 -20.20
CA ILE A 943 7.93 14.81 -20.15
C ILE A 943 7.95 15.37 -21.56
N GLY A 944 6.92 16.13 -21.91
CA GLY A 944 6.74 16.59 -23.27
C GLY A 944 5.92 17.86 -23.42
N LEU A 945 5.88 18.31 -24.66
CA LEU A 945 5.07 19.43 -25.12
C LEU A 945 3.90 18.88 -25.92
N VAL A 946 2.75 19.55 -25.82
CA VAL A 946 1.59 19.30 -26.67
C VAL A 946 1.09 20.61 -27.24
N ALA A 947 0.71 20.62 -28.51
CA ALA A 947 0.06 21.77 -29.15
C ALA A 947 -1.01 21.27 -30.10
N GLY A 948 -2.11 22.02 -30.22
CA GLY A 948 -3.20 21.63 -31.09
C GLY A 948 -4.16 22.77 -31.37
N MET A 949 -5.18 22.46 -32.16
CA MET A 949 -6.26 23.37 -32.49
C MET A 949 -7.58 22.62 -32.48
N THR A 950 -8.59 23.20 -31.82
CA THR A 950 -9.93 22.63 -31.70
C THR A 950 -10.99 23.56 -32.26
N TRP A 951 -12.07 22.96 -32.76
CA TRP A 951 -13.25 23.64 -33.30
C TRP A 951 -14.51 22.97 -32.77
N LYS A 952 -15.43 23.77 -32.22
CA LYS A 952 -16.76 23.31 -31.82
C LYS A 952 -17.68 23.28 -33.05
N LEU A 953 -18.27 22.13 -33.33
CA LEU A 953 -19.11 21.91 -34.54
C LEU A 953 -20.60 22.23 -34.33
N GLY A 954 -20.95 22.83 -33.19
CA GLY A 954 -22.34 23.00 -32.73
C GLY A 954 -22.78 21.87 -31.79
N GLY A 955 -23.61 22.20 -30.79
CA GLY A 955 -23.94 21.27 -29.71
C GLY A 955 -22.71 20.92 -28.84
N PRO A 956 -22.64 19.70 -28.26
CA PRO A 956 -21.53 19.28 -27.40
C PRO A 956 -20.30 18.77 -28.17
N TRP A 957 -20.28 18.78 -29.50
CA TRP A 957 -19.20 18.14 -30.27
C TRP A 957 -18.03 19.07 -30.57
N VAL A 958 -16.82 18.57 -30.34
CA VAL A 958 -15.54 19.25 -30.58
C VAL A 958 -14.66 18.36 -31.46
N VAL A 959 -14.03 18.92 -32.49
CA VAL A 959 -13.01 18.23 -33.29
C VAL A 959 -11.71 19.01 -33.29
N GLY A 960 -10.58 18.35 -33.52
CA GLY A 960 -9.30 19.04 -33.55
C GLY A 960 -8.16 18.23 -34.15
N VAL A 961 -7.00 18.87 -34.21
CA VAL A 961 -5.72 18.25 -34.54
C VAL A 961 -4.72 18.60 -33.44
N GLU A 962 -3.87 17.65 -33.06
CA GLU A 962 -2.83 17.87 -32.06
C GLU A 962 -1.54 17.12 -32.39
N GLY A 963 -0.41 17.71 -32.02
CA GLY A 963 0.90 17.09 -32.04
C GLY A 963 1.51 17.09 -30.65
N ASP A 964 2.27 16.04 -30.34
CA ASP A 964 3.05 15.98 -29.10
C ASP A 964 4.46 15.43 -29.35
N PHE A 965 5.40 15.91 -28.53
CA PHE A 965 6.79 15.47 -28.49
C PHE A 965 7.22 15.30 -27.04
N GLY A 966 7.74 14.13 -26.68
CA GLY A 966 8.15 13.81 -25.32
C GLY A 966 9.53 13.18 -25.27
N ILE A 967 10.36 13.66 -24.34
CA ILE A 967 11.59 12.99 -23.94
C ILE A 967 11.19 11.85 -23.01
N SER A 968 11.71 10.65 -23.27
CA SER A 968 11.40 9.44 -22.52
C SER A 968 12.67 8.94 -21.82
N ARG A 969 12.51 8.46 -20.59
CA ARG A 969 13.55 7.70 -19.87
C ARG A 969 13.16 6.24 -19.70
N ALA A 970 12.39 5.71 -20.64
CA ALA A 970 12.03 4.30 -20.61
C ALA A 970 13.23 3.44 -20.93
N SER A 971 13.64 2.60 -19.97
CA SER A 971 14.71 1.63 -20.16
C SER A 971 14.47 0.33 -19.39
N GLY A 972 15.12 -0.75 -19.81
CA GLY A 972 15.04 -2.04 -19.15
C GLY A 972 16.07 -3.02 -19.68
N HIS A 973 16.43 -4.01 -18.85
CA HIS A 973 17.51 -4.94 -19.12
C HIS A 973 16.99 -6.35 -19.38
N GLN A 974 17.57 -7.02 -20.37
CA GLN A 974 17.37 -8.44 -20.64
C GLN A 974 18.68 -9.19 -20.36
N TYR A 975 18.67 -10.03 -19.33
CA TYR A 975 19.82 -10.86 -18.98
C TYR A 975 19.73 -12.23 -19.63
N THR A 976 20.82 -12.63 -20.27
CA THR A 976 21.02 -13.98 -20.81
C THR A 976 22.03 -14.71 -19.93
N ARG A 977 21.68 -15.90 -19.48
CA ARG A 977 22.50 -16.69 -18.54
C ARG A 977 23.40 -17.66 -19.29
N SER A 978 24.62 -17.85 -18.80
CA SER A 978 25.54 -18.82 -19.36
C SER A 978 25.12 -20.25 -19.03
N THR A 979 25.10 -21.13 -20.04
CA THR A 979 24.92 -22.57 -19.86
C THR A 979 26.25 -23.31 -19.63
N GLU A 980 27.38 -22.65 -19.82
CA GLU A 980 28.73 -23.25 -19.73
C GLU A 980 29.20 -23.39 -18.28
N LEU A 981 28.65 -22.58 -17.37
CA LEU A 981 29.10 -22.47 -15.97
C LEU A 981 28.22 -23.25 -14.98
N LEU A 982 27.28 -24.07 -15.45
CA LEU A 982 26.36 -24.84 -14.59
C LEU A 982 27.09 -26.02 -13.91
N PRO A 983 27.17 -26.09 -12.56
CA PRO A 983 27.78 -27.23 -11.87
C PRO A 983 26.81 -28.41 -11.75
N VAL A 984 27.31 -29.62 -12.02
CA VAL A 984 26.51 -30.86 -12.18
C VAL A 984 26.23 -31.59 -10.84
N LEU A 985 26.69 -31.09 -9.68
CA LEU A 985 26.85 -31.96 -8.49
C LEU A 985 26.12 -31.57 -7.19
N PHE A 986 25.51 -30.38 -7.01
CA PHE A 986 24.77 -30.06 -5.77
C PHE A 986 23.57 -29.12 -6.01
N ASP A 987 22.36 -29.67 -5.90
CA ASP A 987 21.05 -29.04 -6.19
C ASP A 987 20.41 -28.25 -5.01
N PHE A 988 21.15 -28.01 -3.93
CA PHE A 988 20.59 -27.40 -2.70
C PHE A 988 20.60 -25.86 -2.66
N TYR A 989 21.33 -25.20 -3.56
CA TYR A 989 21.47 -23.75 -3.57
C TYR A 989 20.95 -23.21 -4.92
N PRO A 990 20.15 -22.13 -4.95
CA PRO A 990 19.93 -21.38 -6.17
C PRO A 990 21.30 -20.86 -6.64
N GLN A 991 21.89 -21.57 -7.59
CA GLN A 991 23.20 -21.28 -8.14
C GLN A 991 23.17 -19.89 -8.77
N ASP A 992 24.20 -19.09 -8.54
CA ASP A 992 24.44 -17.85 -9.26
C ASP A 992 24.42 -18.13 -10.76
N ARG A 993 23.35 -17.73 -11.43
CA ARG A 993 23.31 -17.81 -12.88
C ARG A 993 24.24 -16.71 -13.39
N SER A 994 25.48 -17.03 -13.72
CA SER A 994 26.42 -16.07 -14.27
C SER A 994 25.91 -15.56 -15.63
N ASN A 995 26.05 -14.25 -15.87
CA ASN A 995 25.56 -13.62 -17.09
C ASN A 995 26.48 -13.98 -18.27
N GLN A 996 25.87 -14.28 -19.41
CA GLN A 996 26.54 -14.34 -20.71
C GLN A 996 26.42 -13.00 -21.44
N ALA A 997 25.24 -12.41 -21.41
CA ALA A 997 24.97 -11.11 -22.00
C ALA A 997 23.94 -10.34 -21.17
N ASP A 998 24.06 -9.03 -21.16
CA ASP A 998 23.07 -8.08 -20.66
C ASP A 998 22.71 -7.15 -21.81
N THR A 999 21.44 -7.01 -22.14
CA THR A 999 20.97 -6.09 -23.20
C THR A 999 20.05 -5.05 -22.60
N GLU A 1000 20.49 -3.80 -22.57
CA GLU A 1000 19.67 -2.64 -22.22
C GLU A 1000 18.85 -2.21 -23.44
N TYR A 1001 17.55 -2.04 -23.26
CA TYR A 1001 16.62 -1.45 -24.22
C TYR A 1001 16.23 -0.07 -23.69
N ALA A 1002 16.29 0.97 -24.52
CA ALA A 1002 15.96 2.33 -24.13
C ALA A 1002 15.15 3.05 -25.22
N SER A 1003 14.20 3.90 -24.82
CA SER A 1003 13.47 4.81 -25.69
C SER A 1003 13.80 6.26 -25.32
N ASP A 1004 14.57 6.94 -26.18
CA ASP A 1004 15.10 8.29 -25.92
C ASP A 1004 14.03 9.39 -26.04
N TRP A 1005 13.17 9.30 -27.06
CA TRP A 1005 12.05 10.23 -27.27
C TRP A 1005 10.92 9.59 -28.09
N THR A 1006 9.73 10.17 -27.95
CA THR A 1006 8.53 9.80 -28.69
C THR A 1006 7.86 11.05 -29.27
N ALA A 1007 7.16 10.91 -30.39
CA ALA A 1007 6.39 11.98 -30.99
C ALA A 1007 5.12 11.44 -31.65
N SER A 1008 4.07 12.25 -31.70
CA SER A 1008 2.82 11.87 -32.37
C SER A 1008 2.14 13.05 -33.06
N LEU A 1009 1.36 12.75 -34.10
CA LEU A 1009 0.47 13.69 -34.79
C LEU A 1009 -0.90 13.04 -34.95
N ARG A 1010 -1.94 13.65 -34.37
CA ARG A 1010 -3.24 13.01 -34.12
C ARG A 1010 -4.42 13.92 -34.47
N GLY A 1011 -5.48 13.31 -35.00
CA GLY A 1011 -6.81 13.92 -34.99
C GLY A 1011 -7.48 13.69 -33.64
N ARG A 1012 -8.35 14.62 -33.23
CA ARG A 1012 -9.10 14.61 -31.96
C ARG A 1012 -10.60 14.72 -32.26
N LEU A 1013 -11.40 13.91 -31.58
CA LEU A 1013 -12.86 14.01 -31.51
C LEU A 1013 -13.28 14.02 -30.04
N GLY A 1014 -14.09 14.98 -29.63
CA GLY A 1014 -14.51 15.13 -28.25
C GLY A 1014 -15.96 15.55 -28.06
N TYR A 1015 -16.45 15.32 -26.85
CA TYR A 1015 -17.78 15.62 -26.36
C TYR A 1015 -17.67 16.47 -25.09
N SER A 1016 -18.17 17.70 -25.15
CA SER A 1016 -18.18 18.66 -24.04
C SER A 1016 -19.45 18.51 -23.20
N ALA A 1017 -19.28 18.20 -21.91
CA ALA A 1017 -20.31 18.26 -20.89
C ALA A 1017 -19.92 19.36 -19.89
N GLY A 1018 -20.40 20.59 -20.12
CA GLY A 1018 -20.01 21.75 -19.32
C GLY A 1018 -18.51 22.01 -19.40
N ARG A 1019 -17.83 21.94 -18.25
CA ARG A 1019 -16.37 22.14 -18.10
C ARG A 1019 -15.54 20.91 -18.39
N VAL A 1020 -16.16 19.77 -18.70
CA VAL A 1020 -15.43 18.53 -19.01
C VAL A 1020 -15.52 18.25 -20.49
N LEU A 1021 -14.38 18.03 -21.13
CA LEU A 1021 -14.27 17.53 -22.49
C LEU A 1021 -13.74 16.10 -22.45
N LEU A 1022 -14.59 15.13 -22.77
CA LEU A 1022 -14.16 13.76 -23.04
C LEU A 1022 -13.71 13.68 -24.49
N PHE A 1023 -12.55 13.08 -24.76
CA PHE A 1023 -12.00 13.03 -26.11
C PHE A 1023 -11.34 11.70 -26.45
N GLY A 1024 -11.37 11.35 -27.74
CA GLY A 1024 -10.58 10.29 -28.36
C GLY A 1024 -9.63 10.88 -29.39
N THR A 1025 -8.45 10.27 -29.55
CA THR A 1025 -7.43 10.69 -30.50
C THR A 1025 -6.91 9.52 -31.32
N GLY A 1026 -6.43 9.78 -32.54
CA GLY A 1026 -5.81 8.77 -33.37
C GLY A 1026 -4.92 9.37 -34.46
N GLY A 1027 -3.80 8.72 -34.77
CA GLY A 1027 -2.88 9.22 -35.79
C GLY A 1027 -1.55 8.47 -35.89
N LEU A 1028 -0.50 9.17 -36.31
CA LEU A 1028 0.84 8.63 -36.53
C LEU A 1028 1.72 8.82 -35.30
N ALA A 1029 2.66 7.89 -35.09
CA ALA A 1029 3.60 7.93 -33.98
C ALA A 1029 5.01 7.55 -34.38
N PHE A 1030 5.99 8.09 -33.65
CA PHE A 1030 7.42 7.94 -33.85
C PHE A 1030 8.12 7.68 -32.50
N MET A 1031 9.15 6.84 -32.49
CA MET A 1031 9.96 6.56 -31.30
C MET A 1031 11.40 6.27 -31.70
N GLN A 1032 12.37 6.87 -30.99
CA GLN A 1032 13.77 6.46 -31.12
C GLN A 1032 14.09 5.40 -30.06
N GLU A 1033 14.48 4.21 -30.51
CA GLU A 1033 14.91 3.11 -29.65
C GLU A 1033 16.41 2.87 -29.79
N ALA A 1034 17.09 2.69 -28.66
CA ALA A 1034 18.47 2.25 -28.59
C ALA A 1034 18.57 0.93 -27.82
N GLN A 1035 19.41 0.02 -28.29
CA GLN A 1035 19.74 -1.22 -27.59
C GLN A 1035 21.26 -1.29 -27.36
N THR A 1036 21.68 -1.49 -26.11
CA THR A 1036 23.09 -1.63 -25.71
C THR A 1036 23.33 -3.04 -25.18
N ARG A 1037 24.14 -3.85 -25.86
CA ARG A 1037 24.45 -5.23 -25.48
C ARG A 1037 25.83 -5.34 -24.86
N THR A 1038 25.91 -5.76 -23.61
CA THR A 1038 27.14 -6.01 -22.83
C THR A 1038 27.46 -7.51 -22.80
N GLN A 1039 28.59 -7.89 -23.41
CA GLN A 1039 29.15 -9.24 -23.36
C GLN A 1039 29.87 -9.48 -22.03
N HIS A 1040 29.70 -10.67 -21.44
CA HIS A 1040 30.43 -11.11 -20.24
C HIS A 1040 31.44 -12.23 -20.58
N ILE A 1041 32.45 -12.39 -19.72
CA ILE A 1041 33.50 -13.43 -19.80
C ILE A 1041 33.73 -14.07 -18.42
N ASP A 1042 34.14 -15.34 -18.39
CA ASP A 1042 34.53 -16.07 -17.16
C ASP A 1042 35.59 -15.27 -16.38
N SER A 1043 35.47 -15.15 -15.06
CA SER A 1043 36.38 -14.37 -14.21
C SER A 1043 37.57 -15.16 -13.63
N ALA A 1044 37.78 -16.41 -14.05
CA ALA A 1044 38.86 -17.24 -13.51
C ALA A 1044 40.26 -16.66 -13.74
N THR A 1045 41.14 -16.81 -12.73
CA THR A 1045 42.59 -16.67 -12.88
C THR A 1045 43.21 -18.07 -13.06
N LEU A 1046 44.16 -18.20 -13.99
CA LEU A 1046 44.68 -19.43 -14.66
C LEU A 1046 45.24 -20.58 -13.78
N SER A 1047 44.91 -20.70 -12.49
CA SER A 1047 45.63 -21.58 -11.56
C SER A 1047 45.09 -23.02 -11.44
N TYR A 1048 43.86 -23.35 -11.86
CA TYR A 1048 43.24 -24.66 -11.55
C TYR A 1048 42.22 -25.21 -12.56
N PHE A 1049 42.50 -25.19 -13.86
CA PHE A 1049 41.65 -25.91 -14.82
C PHE A 1049 42.11 -27.37 -14.99
N ASN A 1050 41.18 -28.32 -14.81
CA ASN A 1050 41.36 -29.71 -15.26
C ASN A 1050 40.20 -30.09 -16.20
N VAL A 1051 40.33 -31.20 -16.92
CA VAL A 1051 39.34 -31.66 -17.92
C VAL A 1051 37.90 -31.80 -17.38
N ASN A 1052 37.73 -31.94 -16.06
CA ASN A 1052 36.46 -32.09 -15.35
C ASN A 1052 35.91 -30.79 -14.74
N ARG A 1053 36.71 -29.71 -14.66
CA ARG A 1053 36.29 -28.37 -14.20
C ARG A 1053 36.93 -27.31 -15.10
N ARG A 1054 36.25 -27.00 -16.20
CA ARG A 1054 36.78 -26.21 -17.33
C ARG A 1054 36.58 -24.70 -17.19
N PHE A 1055 35.75 -24.26 -16.25
CA PHE A 1055 35.36 -22.85 -16.10
C PHE A 1055 35.19 -22.50 -14.61
N SER A 1056 35.33 -21.22 -14.23
CA SER A 1056 34.90 -20.77 -12.90
C SER A 1056 33.38 -20.64 -12.81
N GLN A 1057 32.84 -20.39 -11.61
CA GLN A 1057 31.39 -20.22 -11.42
C GLN A 1057 30.93 -18.75 -11.64
N ASN A 1058 31.85 -17.85 -11.99
CA ASN A 1058 31.60 -16.40 -12.03
C ASN A 1058 31.95 -15.80 -13.40
N SER A 1059 31.26 -14.70 -13.75
CA SER A 1059 31.46 -13.95 -14.99
C SER A 1059 31.57 -12.45 -14.72
N ALA A 1060 32.40 -11.72 -15.45
CA ALA A 1060 32.54 -10.26 -15.39
C ALA A 1060 32.23 -9.60 -16.75
N PRO A 1061 31.80 -8.33 -16.80
CA PRO A 1061 31.63 -7.59 -18.04
C PRO A 1061 32.94 -7.51 -18.85
N PHE A 1062 32.84 -7.70 -20.17
CA PHE A 1062 33.99 -7.71 -21.09
C PHE A 1062 33.98 -6.50 -22.04
N PHE A 1063 32.92 -6.30 -22.82
CA PHE A 1063 32.72 -5.12 -23.66
C PHE A 1063 31.22 -4.91 -23.96
N SER A 1064 30.86 -3.73 -24.49
CA SER A 1064 29.48 -3.40 -24.89
C SER A 1064 29.40 -2.81 -26.29
N GLU A 1065 28.32 -3.11 -27.02
CA GLU A 1065 27.98 -2.58 -28.35
C GLU A 1065 26.60 -1.90 -28.33
N LYS A 1066 26.36 -0.86 -29.13
CA LYS A 1066 25.09 -0.09 -29.15
C LYS A 1066 24.52 0.05 -30.56
N ALA A 1067 23.21 -0.15 -30.72
CA ALA A 1067 22.46 0.04 -31.96
C ALA A 1067 21.22 0.93 -31.74
N THR A 1068 20.96 1.89 -32.64
CA THR A 1068 19.82 2.83 -32.53
C THR A 1068 18.95 2.82 -33.79
N LYS A 1069 17.62 2.85 -33.63
CA LYS A 1069 16.64 2.87 -34.72
C LYS A 1069 15.50 3.86 -34.47
N LEU A 1070 15.01 4.50 -35.54
CA LEU A 1070 13.76 5.24 -35.53
C LEU A 1070 12.61 4.29 -35.90
N ARG A 1071 11.63 4.15 -35.00
CA ARG A 1071 10.39 3.43 -35.25
C ARG A 1071 9.30 4.36 -35.73
N THR A 1072 8.47 3.85 -36.63
CA THR A 1072 7.23 4.49 -37.08
C THR A 1072 6.05 3.56 -36.81
N GLY A 1073 4.90 4.16 -36.51
CA GLY A 1073 3.72 3.43 -36.07
C GLY A 1073 2.45 4.26 -36.11
N TRP A 1074 1.39 3.70 -35.57
CA TRP A 1074 0.12 4.38 -35.36
C TRP A 1074 -0.21 4.43 -33.88
N THR A 1075 -1.01 5.42 -33.48
CA THR A 1075 -1.44 5.61 -32.10
C THR A 1075 -2.95 5.85 -32.03
N VAL A 1076 -3.57 5.37 -30.96
CA VAL A 1076 -4.96 5.66 -30.58
C VAL A 1076 -4.99 5.94 -29.08
N GLY A 1077 -5.74 6.95 -28.68
CA GLY A 1077 -5.83 7.36 -27.29
C GLY A 1077 -7.17 7.94 -26.92
N GLY A 1078 -7.35 8.21 -25.65
CA GLY A 1078 -8.53 8.87 -25.12
C GLY A 1078 -8.24 9.50 -23.76
N GLY A 1079 -9.00 10.51 -23.42
CA GLY A 1079 -8.78 11.27 -22.21
C GLY A 1079 -9.95 12.16 -21.83
N ALA A 1080 -9.77 12.85 -20.72
CA ALA A 1080 -10.67 13.87 -20.22
C ALA A 1080 -9.88 15.15 -19.94
N GLU A 1081 -10.47 16.29 -20.29
CA GLU A 1081 -9.91 17.61 -20.07
C GLU A 1081 -10.90 18.46 -19.27
N LEU A 1082 -10.47 19.02 -18.14
CA LEU A 1082 -11.25 19.87 -17.26
C LEU A 1082 -10.85 21.33 -17.46
N ALA A 1083 -11.79 22.18 -17.85
CA ALA A 1083 -11.60 23.62 -17.97
C ALA A 1083 -11.58 24.28 -16.58
N LEU A 1084 -10.44 24.88 -16.24
CA LEU A 1084 -10.26 25.71 -15.05
C LEU A 1084 -10.80 27.13 -15.26
N GLY A 1085 -10.94 27.52 -16.52
CA GLY A 1085 -11.55 28.77 -17.01
C GLY A 1085 -11.51 28.78 -18.54
N ASN A 1086 -11.64 29.95 -19.15
CA ASN A 1086 -11.55 30.08 -20.62
C ASN A 1086 -10.16 29.78 -21.20
N GLN A 1087 -9.09 29.96 -20.40
CA GLN A 1087 -7.71 29.84 -20.88
C GLN A 1087 -7.01 28.56 -20.40
N TRP A 1088 -7.19 28.16 -19.14
CA TRP A 1088 -6.44 27.04 -18.57
C TRP A 1088 -7.30 25.78 -18.46
N SER A 1089 -6.70 24.64 -18.76
CA SER A 1089 -7.29 23.31 -18.58
C SER A 1089 -6.28 22.29 -18.08
N VAL A 1090 -6.76 21.28 -17.37
CA VAL A 1090 -5.99 20.10 -16.96
C VAL A 1090 -6.51 18.90 -17.72
N ARG A 1091 -5.63 18.11 -18.32
CA ARG A 1091 -5.97 16.91 -19.09
C ARG A 1091 -5.33 15.67 -18.49
N GLY A 1092 -6.09 14.58 -18.46
CA GLY A 1092 -5.57 13.22 -18.31
C GLY A 1092 -5.77 12.46 -19.61
N GLU A 1093 -4.76 11.74 -20.08
CA GLU A 1093 -4.79 11.00 -21.34
C GLU A 1093 -4.14 9.63 -21.20
N TYR A 1094 -4.77 8.63 -21.80
CA TYR A 1094 -4.18 7.34 -22.09
C TYR A 1094 -3.96 7.17 -23.59
N GLY A 1095 -2.81 6.63 -23.98
CA GLY A 1095 -2.46 6.32 -25.37
C GLY A 1095 -1.96 4.89 -25.53
N TYR A 1096 -2.34 4.25 -26.64
CA TYR A 1096 -1.77 3.00 -27.14
C TYR A 1096 -1.12 3.27 -28.49
N THR A 1097 0.12 2.86 -28.64
CA THR A 1097 0.92 3.03 -29.84
C THR A 1097 1.50 1.71 -30.27
N ARG A 1098 1.43 1.39 -31.56
CA ARG A 1098 2.03 0.18 -32.13
C ARG A 1098 3.01 0.56 -33.22
N PHE A 1099 4.25 0.12 -33.04
CA PHE A 1099 5.35 0.32 -33.97
C PHE A 1099 5.61 -0.92 -34.81
N GLY A 1100 6.08 -0.71 -36.04
CA GLY A 1100 6.51 -1.78 -36.93
C GLY A 1100 7.76 -2.51 -36.44
N THR A 1101 8.09 -3.61 -37.11
CA THR A 1101 9.29 -4.41 -36.84
C THR A 1101 10.56 -3.67 -37.23
N SER A 1102 11.55 -3.69 -36.36
CA SER A 1102 12.92 -3.18 -36.58
C SER A 1102 13.94 -4.29 -36.32
N GLU A 1103 15.13 -4.14 -36.87
CA GLU A 1103 16.24 -5.10 -36.69
C GLU A 1103 17.48 -4.37 -36.16
N PHE A 1104 18.10 -4.94 -35.12
CA PHE A 1104 19.28 -4.44 -34.41
C PHE A 1104 20.43 -5.44 -34.57
N HIS A 1105 21.64 -4.94 -34.83
CA HIS A 1105 22.81 -5.76 -35.14
C HIS A 1105 23.91 -5.54 -34.09
N PHE A 1106 24.51 -6.63 -33.62
CA PHE A 1106 25.64 -6.64 -32.69
C PHE A 1106 26.70 -7.58 -33.27
N GLU A 1107 27.75 -7.04 -33.87
CA GLU A 1107 28.69 -7.81 -34.70
C GLU A 1107 29.71 -8.56 -33.85
N ASP A 1108 30.10 -8.02 -32.70
CA ASP A 1108 31.15 -8.60 -31.84
C ASP A 1108 30.62 -9.66 -30.86
N ALA A 1109 29.33 -9.94 -30.82
CA ALA A 1109 28.73 -10.90 -29.90
C ALA A 1109 29.39 -12.30 -29.97
N ARG A 1110 29.74 -12.85 -28.79
CA ARG A 1110 30.55 -14.07 -28.67
C ARG A 1110 29.70 -15.33 -28.47
N ALA A 1111 30.29 -16.49 -28.73
CA ALA A 1111 29.61 -17.78 -28.59
C ALA A 1111 29.33 -18.17 -27.13
N GLY A 1112 30.09 -17.67 -26.16
CA GLY A 1112 29.90 -18.00 -24.75
C GLY A 1112 30.74 -17.13 -23.81
N VAL A 1113 30.94 -17.59 -22.58
CA VAL A 1113 31.74 -16.88 -21.55
C VAL A 1113 33.08 -17.56 -21.30
N GLY A 1114 33.25 -18.82 -21.70
CA GLY A 1114 34.46 -19.60 -21.42
C GLY A 1114 35.72 -19.01 -22.02
N GLN A 1115 36.73 -18.79 -21.19
CA GLN A 1115 38.06 -18.37 -21.63
C GLN A 1115 38.83 -19.51 -22.30
N THR A 1116 39.80 -19.14 -23.16
CA THR A 1116 40.78 -20.11 -23.70
C THR A 1116 41.64 -20.62 -22.56
N PHE A 1117 41.73 -21.94 -22.41
CA PHE A 1117 42.54 -22.58 -21.38
C PHE A 1117 43.53 -23.56 -21.97
N GLU A 1118 44.63 -23.77 -21.26
CA GLU A 1118 45.68 -24.71 -21.65
C GLU A 1118 45.72 -25.87 -20.65
N VAL A 1119 45.58 -27.09 -21.14
CA VAL A 1119 45.79 -28.28 -20.31
C VAL A 1119 47.27 -28.60 -20.33
N LEU A 1120 47.94 -28.40 -19.19
CA LEU A 1120 49.33 -28.82 -19.00
C LEU A 1120 49.41 -30.35 -19.14
N GLY A 1121 50.28 -30.84 -20.00
CA GLY A 1121 50.42 -32.27 -20.22
C GLY A 1121 50.84 -33.01 -18.95
N ALA A 1122 50.26 -34.20 -18.74
CA ALA A 1122 50.61 -35.04 -17.61
C ALA A 1122 52.07 -35.50 -17.69
N TYR A 1123 52.70 -35.73 -16.53
CA TYR A 1123 53.99 -36.39 -16.51
C TYR A 1123 53.87 -37.80 -17.08
N LEU A 1124 54.70 -38.12 -18.07
CA LEU A 1124 54.72 -39.42 -18.69
C LEU A 1124 55.19 -40.46 -17.66
N ARG A 1125 54.52 -41.61 -17.63
CA ARG A 1125 54.89 -42.74 -16.77
C ARG A 1125 55.38 -43.89 -17.65
N ASP A 1126 56.39 -44.58 -17.16
CA ASP A 1126 56.88 -45.81 -17.77
C ASP A 1126 55.75 -46.85 -17.70
N PRO A 1127 55.33 -47.45 -18.83
CA PRO A 1127 54.15 -48.31 -18.89
C PRO A 1127 54.33 -49.66 -18.17
N VAL A 1128 55.56 -50.03 -17.80
CA VAL A 1128 55.87 -51.31 -17.14
C VAL A 1128 56.01 -51.13 -15.64
N THR A 1129 56.66 -50.04 -15.21
CA THR A 1129 56.99 -49.78 -13.80
C THR A 1129 56.09 -48.76 -13.13
N ASN A 1130 55.27 -48.04 -13.92
CA ASN A 1130 54.42 -46.93 -13.49
C ASN A 1130 55.19 -45.75 -12.85
N ALA A 1131 56.52 -45.74 -12.95
CA ALA A 1131 57.37 -44.66 -12.46
C ALA A 1131 57.32 -43.45 -13.41
N LEU A 1132 57.44 -42.23 -12.87
CA LEU A 1132 57.49 -41.01 -13.69
C LEU A 1132 58.77 -40.99 -14.52
N ILE A 1133 58.65 -40.83 -15.83
CA ILE A 1133 59.76 -40.79 -16.78
C ILE A 1133 60.51 -39.48 -16.58
N ARG A 1134 61.84 -39.55 -16.45
CA ARG A 1134 62.74 -38.39 -16.44
C ARG A 1134 63.50 -38.30 -17.75
N ASP A 1135 63.71 -37.08 -18.22
CA ASP A 1135 64.59 -36.80 -19.33
C ASP A 1135 66.03 -37.12 -18.91
N PRO A 1136 66.75 -37.99 -19.64
CA PRO A 1136 68.08 -38.48 -19.23
C PRO A 1136 69.19 -37.41 -19.30
N VAL A 1137 68.95 -36.26 -19.94
CA VAL A 1137 69.93 -35.17 -20.09
C VAL A 1137 69.71 -34.09 -19.04
N THR A 1138 68.45 -33.76 -18.74
CA THR A 1138 68.08 -32.66 -17.82
C THR A 1138 67.62 -33.14 -16.44
N ASN A 1139 67.40 -34.45 -16.27
CA ASN A 1139 66.90 -35.11 -15.07
C ASN A 1139 65.54 -34.58 -14.55
N GLN A 1140 64.82 -33.82 -15.38
CA GLN A 1140 63.46 -33.35 -15.10
C GLN A 1140 62.43 -34.37 -15.56
N PHE A 1141 61.26 -34.40 -14.90
CA PHE A 1141 60.18 -35.29 -15.33
C PHE A 1141 59.62 -34.84 -16.69
N VAL A 1142 59.53 -35.77 -17.63
CA VAL A 1142 59.00 -35.51 -18.98
C VAL A 1142 57.49 -35.33 -18.90
N ARG A 1143 56.97 -34.20 -19.39
CA ARG A 1143 55.53 -33.97 -19.56
C ARG A 1143 55.12 -34.17 -21.01
N ALA A 1144 53.89 -34.62 -21.22
CA ALA A 1144 53.24 -34.48 -22.52
C ALA A 1144 53.16 -32.99 -22.93
N PRO A 1145 53.11 -32.68 -24.24
CA PRO A 1145 52.87 -31.30 -24.70
C PRO A 1145 51.56 -30.76 -24.11
N SER A 1146 51.57 -29.50 -23.71
CA SER A 1146 50.34 -28.82 -23.36
C SER A 1146 49.46 -28.65 -24.60
N THR A 1147 48.14 -28.77 -24.41
CA THR A 1147 47.17 -28.59 -25.50
C THR A 1147 46.28 -27.39 -25.16
N ALA A 1148 46.28 -26.39 -26.03
CA ALA A 1148 45.40 -25.23 -25.92
C ALA A 1148 44.01 -25.57 -26.46
N TYR A 1149 42.98 -25.24 -25.69
CA TYR A 1149 41.59 -25.38 -26.08
C TYR A 1149 40.98 -23.98 -26.23
N PRO A 1150 40.59 -23.56 -27.45
CA PRO A 1150 39.97 -22.25 -27.65
C PRO A 1150 38.66 -22.15 -26.87
N GLY A 1151 38.54 -21.08 -26.07
CA GLY A 1151 37.34 -20.80 -25.29
C GLY A 1151 36.24 -20.18 -26.13
N THR A 1152 34.99 -20.40 -25.76
CA THR A 1152 33.82 -19.89 -26.49
C THR A 1152 33.71 -18.36 -26.49
N ALA A 1153 34.33 -17.68 -25.51
CA ALA A 1153 34.45 -16.22 -25.50
C ALA A 1153 35.36 -15.68 -26.62
N SER A 1154 36.23 -16.51 -27.20
CA SER A 1154 37.10 -16.11 -28.32
C SER A 1154 36.42 -16.23 -29.70
N VAL A 1155 35.25 -16.87 -29.78
CA VAL A 1155 34.53 -17.11 -31.03
C VAL A 1155 33.47 -16.03 -31.25
N VAL A 1156 33.63 -15.22 -32.30
CA VAL A 1156 32.63 -14.23 -32.73
C VAL A 1156 31.52 -14.92 -33.51
N THR A 1157 30.27 -14.71 -33.12
CA THR A 1157 29.10 -15.26 -33.83
C THR A 1157 28.09 -14.17 -34.24
N GLY A 1158 28.19 -12.97 -33.68
CA GLY A 1158 27.26 -11.86 -33.92
C GLY A 1158 25.82 -12.15 -33.45
N ARG A 1159 24.99 -11.12 -33.36
CA ARG A 1159 23.55 -11.22 -33.08
C ARG A 1159 22.74 -10.28 -33.96
N ARG A 1160 21.59 -10.76 -34.42
CA ARG A 1160 20.53 -9.94 -35.03
C ARG A 1160 19.26 -10.08 -34.21
N ALA A 1161 18.84 -9.02 -33.55
CA ALA A 1161 17.59 -8.97 -32.80
C ALA A 1161 16.52 -8.28 -33.65
N ARG A 1162 15.47 -9.01 -34.02
CA ARG A 1162 14.35 -8.50 -34.83
C ARG A 1162 13.10 -8.48 -33.98
N ASN A 1163 12.56 -7.29 -33.70
CA ASN A 1163 11.37 -7.13 -32.86
C ASN A 1163 10.42 -6.03 -33.31
N ASP A 1164 9.12 -6.23 -33.07
CA ASP A 1164 8.12 -5.15 -33.02
C ASP A 1164 8.11 -4.48 -31.64
N ALA A 1165 7.43 -3.34 -31.52
CA ALA A 1165 7.25 -2.66 -30.24
C ALA A 1165 5.82 -2.14 -30.10
N GLU A 1166 5.26 -2.27 -28.91
CA GLU A 1166 3.99 -1.68 -28.50
C GLU A 1166 4.25 -0.80 -27.29
N MET A 1167 3.62 0.37 -27.22
CA MET A 1167 3.77 1.32 -26.13
C MET A 1167 2.41 1.75 -25.58
N HIS A 1168 2.23 1.67 -24.27
CA HIS A 1168 1.11 2.27 -23.55
C HIS A 1168 1.60 3.48 -22.77
N SER A 1169 0.89 4.62 -22.84
CA SER A 1169 1.28 5.84 -22.14
C SER A 1169 0.14 6.39 -21.31
N VAL A 1170 0.40 6.74 -20.04
CA VAL A 1170 -0.52 7.52 -19.20
C VAL A 1170 0.10 8.89 -18.96
N ARG A 1171 -0.62 9.96 -19.28
CA ARG A 1171 -0.12 11.33 -19.25
C ARG A 1171 -1.11 12.25 -18.56
N ILE A 1172 -0.59 13.15 -17.74
CA ILE A 1172 -1.32 14.30 -17.20
C ILE A 1172 -0.67 15.55 -17.79
N GLY A 1173 -1.47 16.51 -18.20
CA GLY A 1173 -0.97 17.77 -18.75
C GLY A 1173 -1.78 18.97 -18.34
N ILE A 1174 -1.16 20.13 -18.48
CA ILE A 1174 -1.80 21.43 -18.37
C ILE A 1174 -1.74 22.11 -19.73
N SER A 1175 -2.84 22.71 -20.16
CA SER A 1175 -2.93 23.39 -21.46
C SER A 1175 -3.42 24.81 -21.29
N TYR A 1176 -2.85 25.71 -22.07
CA TYR A 1176 -3.27 27.09 -22.23
C TYR A 1176 -3.92 27.26 -23.61
N ARG A 1177 -5.14 27.79 -23.64
CA ARG A 1177 -5.93 28.12 -24.83
C ARG A 1177 -5.83 29.62 -25.09
N PHE A 1178 -5.52 29.98 -26.33
CA PHE A 1178 -5.26 31.36 -26.77
C PHE A 1178 -6.51 32.05 -27.28
#